data_AF-A0A0S8DYQ5-F1
#
_entry.id   AF-A0A0S8DYQ5-F1
#
_cell.length_a   1.000
_cell.length_b   1.000
_cell.length_c   1.000
_cell.angle_alpha   90.00
_cell.angle_beta   90.00
_cell.angle_gamma   90.00
#
_symmetry.space_group_name_H-M   'P 1'
#
loop_
_entity.id
_entity.type
_entity.pdbx_description
1 polymer ?
#
loop_
_entity_poly.entity_id
_entity_poly.type
_entity_poly.pdbx_seq_one_letter_code
_entity_poly.pdbx_strand_id
1 'polypeptide(L)'
;MALAAMGMRAAPPYPTILPAEDQNPKHTLPEDLARMRRRMALYVQPRADLPGFDGISIGWFATRRGFWEYTPRMDGHQKRRNEESQKWVTARLDEAMAKYKDAGLTKAQRESLWRWMNWRTYSSVLPHAFGYWFADALRIRPGLTLHNTKPTFWLGGWESFPSTAYSNLTHRDAIDYTDYCIPPWGNFRAPAFLAMGNPEGQKTCCAYFTHNWRSEHVATAFGAAGRGLDGFALSFQEDNRQAEALLRLFERFGSWFTALDPLPDVAVYFNDNRNRASVILHDLARMRRPGMVVSPEDVLAGALSKYKVLLLAGLDSFELPKIAEAVRAFEARGGVIIKDDACNADLPGRKLGFAYDKTHVHGGWGLGSPKGEWEFAHLWKNFKETREKFLVEAFARTPGIPVTTPDASVILSPLAGKDSIVCFVLNKTEVPFEIEGRWRQAHVLPRIGELRVDKGWHVHDLLTSKAAPVADTTQGRRVAVDFTRLEGAVYLLTRRKPEAMAIRAERTAPHTLRLTAWLADAGDRPLADPMPFEVALRGPDGATLFHKFAALGPESALDVPVPALSGKARLELCVRDLVIGSTATQAVTPAAPAVVTARAAADLIGGAGPVAAFLSQRKGPVTVVLDEQQDALRPAAERLAALLKKCGRKARVLTWDPADIRPLRLRWHLLKENLDVIEGLKAGPAFAWRVGLQPWVAEKHGFEDPRCGYDEYGPRLRHDADVVLFGAPSDHRALADLKPYLRRVPTDSHPAPGGFFIHYLWSPFRGGCDGLYVGCRDAAGAEAAVACLATVPSSSPAPMPTLKPGTKPVITRGGAPAPLKSMVEGKFGTPVLDIAFSPDGSRLFVTTASYGRSAMGSPTGGIGRGGTSCLWTTPPYGSACGMPTIYIASTADGSTRRRRSRRTTFRGPATAADPSSRPRPAWTAAGRA
;
A
#
# COMPACT_ATOMS: atom_id res chain seq x y z
N MET A 1 -0.22 -11.83 -7.13
CA MET A 1 0.85 -12.86 -7.27
C MET A 1 2.25 -12.24 -7.24
N ALA A 2 2.53 -11.16 -7.97
CA ALA A 2 3.87 -10.54 -8.03
C ALA A 2 4.42 -10.00 -6.69
N LEU A 3 3.56 -9.59 -5.73
CA LEU A 3 3.98 -8.77 -4.58
C LEU A 3 4.59 -9.58 -3.40
N ALA A 4 4.28 -10.88 -3.27
CA ALA A 4 4.86 -11.76 -2.23
C ALA A 4 6.28 -12.27 -2.56
N ALA A 5 6.65 -12.27 -3.85
CA ALA A 5 7.99 -12.62 -4.31
C ALA A 5 9.03 -11.51 -4.05
N MET A 6 8.57 -10.31 -3.64
CA MET A 6 9.40 -9.10 -3.66
C MET A 6 10.25 -8.84 -2.40
N GLY A 7 10.20 -9.70 -1.39
CA GLY A 7 10.90 -9.46 -0.12
C GLY A 7 10.37 -8.25 0.70
N MET A 8 9.46 -7.45 0.13
CA MET A 8 8.53 -6.56 0.84
C MET A 8 7.23 -7.32 1.13
N ARG A 9 6.46 -6.90 2.14
CA ARG A 9 5.17 -7.54 2.45
C ARG A 9 4.22 -7.40 1.25
N ALA A 10 3.60 -8.51 0.84
CA ALA A 10 2.64 -8.51 -0.26
C ALA A 10 1.43 -7.63 0.08
N ALA A 11 1.26 -6.51 -0.63
CA ALA A 11 -0.06 -5.90 -0.76
C ALA A 11 -0.82 -6.66 -1.88
N PRO A 12 -2.12 -6.94 -1.77
CA PRO A 12 -2.86 -7.49 -2.91
C PRO A 12 -2.92 -6.45 -4.07
N PRO A 13 -2.77 -6.85 -5.35
CA PRO A 13 -3.14 -5.98 -6.48
C PRO A 13 -4.64 -5.72 -6.37
N TYR A 14 -5.04 -4.44 -6.28
CA TYR A 14 -6.40 -3.98 -5.93
C TYR A 14 -7.14 -4.99 -5.03
N PRO A 15 -7.07 -4.89 -3.68
CA PRO A 15 -8.20 -5.42 -2.93
C PRO A 15 -9.42 -4.76 -3.56
N THR A 16 -10.33 -5.52 -4.17
CA THR A 16 -11.57 -4.95 -4.71
C THR A 16 -12.15 -4.12 -3.58
N ILE A 17 -12.03 -2.80 -3.70
CA ILE A 17 -12.53 -1.88 -2.69
C ILE A 17 -14.02 -2.09 -2.75
N LEU A 18 -14.56 -2.73 -1.73
CA LEU A 18 -16.00 -2.86 -1.61
C LEU A 18 -16.51 -1.43 -1.36
N PRO A 19 -17.43 -0.90 -2.20
CA PRO A 19 -17.81 0.51 -2.19
C PRO A 19 -18.18 1.06 -0.81
N ALA A 20 -17.87 2.35 -0.60
CA ALA A 20 -17.89 3.08 0.68
C ALA A 20 -19.23 3.09 1.43
N GLU A 21 -20.35 2.96 0.72
CA GLU A 21 -21.68 3.18 1.27
C GLU A 21 -22.25 1.94 1.98
N ASP A 22 -21.80 0.75 1.58
CA ASP A 22 -22.36 -0.53 2.00
C ASP A 22 -21.67 -1.17 3.22
N GLN A 23 -20.52 -0.65 3.66
CA GLN A 23 -19.63 -1.34 4.62
C GLN A 23 -18.98 -0.44 5.68
N ASN A 24 -19.47 0.79 5.84
CA ASN A 24 -19.00 1.58 6.96
C ASN A 24 -19.37 0.83 8.27
N PRO A 25 -18.47 0.76 9.28
CA PRO A 25 -18.71 0.11 10.58
C PRO A 25 -19.88 0.69 11.42
N LYS A 26 -20.78 1.45 10.80
CA LYS A 26 -22.13 1.87 11.24
C LYS A 26 -22.93 0.71 11.84
N HIS A 27 -22.68 -0.50 11.34
CA HIS A 27 -23.31 -1.77 11.67
C HIS A 27 -22.94 -2.31 13.07
N THR A 28 -23.35 -1.64 14.13
CA THR A 28 -23.11 -2.06 15.53
C THR A 28 -24.11 -3.10 16.05
N LEU A 29 -25.18 -3.40 15.29
CA LEU A 29 -26.12 -4.45 15.67
C LEU A 29 -25.54 -5.84 15.32
N PRO A 30 -25.80 -6.88 16.14
CA PRO A 30 -25.28 -8.23 15.88
C PRO A 30 -25.58 -8.79 14.48
N GLU A 31 -26.76 -8.51 13.93
CA GLU A 31 -27.22 -8.93 12.60
C GLU A 31 -26.47 -8.23 11.47
N ASP A 32 -26.13 -6.97 11.69
CA ASP A 32 -25.43 -6.07 10.80
C ASP A 32 -23.93 -6.46 10.75
N LEU A 33 -23.35 -6.78 11.91
CA LEU A 33 -22.03 -7.42 12.03
C LEU A 33 -22.02 -8.80 11.38
N ALA A 34 -23.08 -9.60 11.53
CA ALA A 34 -23.18 -10.91 10.89
C ALA A 34 -23.28 -10.77 9.35
N ARG A 35 -23.99 -9.77 8.83
CA ARG A 35 -24.04 -9.47 7.39
C ARG A 35 -22.67 -9.09 6.86
N MET A 36 -21.97 -8.19 7.55
CA MET A 36 -20.61 -7.78 7.20
C MET A 36 -19.64 -8.96 7.23
N ARG A 37 -19.67 -9.77 8.31
CA ARG A 37 -18.91 -11.02 8.47
C ARG A 37 -19.07 -11.93 7.27
N ARG A 38 -20.31 -12.20 6.89
CA ARG A 38 -20.65 -13.07 5.75
C ARG A 38 -20.14 -12.51 4.44
N ARG A 39 -20.39 -11.22 4.16
CA ARG A 39 -19.92 -10.57 2.93
C ARG A 39 -18.40 -10.65 2.80
N MET A 40 -17.68 -10.35 3.89
CA MET A 40 -16.23 -10.47 3.93
C MET A 40 -15.77 -11.91 3.65
N ALA A 41 -16.38 -12.87 4.33
CA ALA A 41 -16.06 -14.28 4.15
C ALA A 41 -16.25 -14.75 2.70
N LEU A 42 -17.42 -14.47 2.11
CA LEU A 42 -17.74 -14.84 0.72
C LEU A 42 -16.82 -14.17 -0.30
N TYR A 43 -16.35 -12.96 -0.02
CA TYR A 43 -15.44 -12.25 -0.89
C TYR A 43 -14.00 -12.84 -0.87
N VAL A 44 -13.53 -13.31 0.29
CA VAL A 44 -12.20 -13.94 0.40
C VAL A 44 -12.20 -15.42 0.01
N GLN A 45 -13.35 -16.09 0.11
CA GLN A 45 -13.46 -17.54 -0.06
C GLN A 45 -12.94 -18.07 -1.41
N PRO A 46 -13.15 -17.40 -2.58
CA PRO A 46 -12.54 -17.80 -3.85
C PRO A 46 -11.02 -17.72 -3.91
N ARG A 47 -10.36 -17.24 -2.85
CA ARG A 47 -8.92 -16.95 -2.78
C ARG A 47 -8.27 -17.58 -1.52
N ALA A 48 -8.96 -18.51 -0.87
CA ALA A 48 -8.59 -19.06 0.44
C ALA A 48 -7.26 -19.85 0.49
N ASP A 49 -6.73 -20.26 -0.65
CA ASP A 49 -5.48 -21.02 -0.81
C ASP A 49 -4.31 -20.15 -1.31
N LEU A 50 -4.51 -18.85 -1.56
CA LEU A 50 -3.45 -17.96 -2.02
C LEU A 50 -2.57 -17.53 -0.84
N PRO A 51 -1.27 -17.90 -0.81
CA PRO A 51 -0.37 -17.48 0.27
C PRO A 51 -0.27 -15.95 0.35
N GLY A 52 -0.52 -15.38 1.54
CA GLY A 52 -0.50 -13.93 1.77
C GLY A 52 -1.76 -13.19 1.32
N PHE A 53 -2.79 -13.87 0.79
CA PHE A 53 -4.10 -13.27 0.54
C PHE A 53 -4.99 -13.41 1.79
N ASP A 54 -4.67 -12.64 2.82
CA ASP A 54 -5.33 -12.79 4.11
C ASP A 54 -6.47 -11.81 4.39
N GLY A 55 -6.84 -10.91 3.46
CA GLY A 55 -7.97 -10.03 3.76
C GLY A 55 -8.41 -9.01 2.73
N ILE A 56 -9.27 -8.13 3.24
CA ILE A 56 -10.10 -7.17 2.54
C ILE A 56 -9.70 -5.79 3.03
N SER A 57 -9.33 -4.91 2.13
CA SER A 57 -9.25 -3.49 2.47
C SER A 57 -10.65 -2.90 2.50
N ILE A 58 -11.01 -2.28 3.62
CA ILE A 58 -12.34 -1.76 3.82
C ILE A 58 -12.30 -0.26 3.60
N GLY A 59 -13.18 0.17 2.69
CA GLY A 59 -13.53 1.55 2.48
C GLY A 59 -13.97 2.22 3.78
N TRP A 60 -13.10 2.95 4.50
CA TRP A 60 -13.51 3.67 5.71
C TRP A 60 -13.11 5.14 5.65
N PHE A 61 -14.12 6.01 5.77
CA PHE A 61 -14.04 7.46 5.63
C PHE A 61 -14.58 8.12 6.90
N ALA A 62 -13.74 8.19 7.92
CA ALA A 62 -14.13 8.95 9.09
C ALA A 62 -13.82 10.44 8.93
N THR A 63 -14.50 11.24 9.73
CA THR A 63 -14.50 12.70 9.58
C THR A 63 -13.88 13.36 10.82
N ARG A 64 -13.38 14.61 10.67
CA ARG A 64 -12.66 15.41 11.69
C ARG A 64 -13.16 15.35 13.12
N ARG A 65 -14.48 15.20 13.27
CA ARG A 65 -15.18 15.28 14.56
C ARG A 65 -15.38 13.91 15.22
N GLY A 66 -14.81 12.85 14.66
CA GLY A 66 -15.04 11.49 15.15
C GLY A 66 -16.48 11.01 14.95
N PHE A 67 -17.30 11.75 14.19
CA PHE A 67 -18.65 11.33 13.83
C PHE A 67 -18.60 10.31 12.69
N TRP A 68 -19.50 9.35 12.79
CA TRP A 68 -19.52 8.18 11.94
C TRP A 68 -19.76 8.51 10.46
N GLU A 69 -20.39 9.66 10.12
CA GLU A 69 -20.76 10.02 8.73
C GLU A 69 -21.01 11.54 8.56
N TYR A 70 -20.72 12.07 7.36
CA TYR A 70 -21.17 13.39 6.86
C TYR A 70 -22.46 13.30 6.03
N THR A 71 -22.82 12.10 5.58
CA THR A 71 -24.03 11.81 4.78
C THR A 71 -25.28 11.69 5.66
N PRO A 72 -26.50 11.85 5.09
CA PRO A 72 -27.76 11.62 5.81
C PRO A 72 -27.81 10.23 6.47
N ARG A 73 -28.66 10.08 7.50
CA ARG A 73 -28.80 8.87 8.32
C ARG A 73 -28.96 7.61 7.45
N MET A 74 -27.99 6.71 7.48
CA MET A 74 -28.02 5.47 6.68
C MET A 74 -28.56 4.23 7.44
N ASP A 75 -28.66 4.27 8.78
CA ASP A 75 -29.07 3.08 9.57
C ASP A 75 -29.86 3.37 10.87
N GLY A 76 -30.44 4.57 11.04
CA GLY A 76 -31.23 4.93 12.24
C GLY A 76 -30.45 5.08 13.56
N HIS A 77 -29.25 4.52 13.68
CA HIS A 77 -28.46 4.45 14.93
C HIS A 77 -27.33 5.48 15.04
N GLN A 78 -27.04 6.22 13.97
CA GLN A 78 -26.02 7.26 13.90
C GLN A 78 -26.05 8.26 15.08
N LYS A 79 -27.24 8.72 15.49
CA LYS A 79 -27.40 9.68 16.60
C LYS A 79 -26.84 9.10 17.91
N ARG A 80 -27.21 7.86 18.25
CA ARG A 80 -26.76 7.16 19.45
C ARG A 80 -25.24 6.99 19.45
N ARG A 81 -24.66 6.54 18.32
CA ARG A 81 -23.21 6.36 18.20
C ARG A 81 -22.46 7.67 18.37
N ASN A 82 -22.93 8.76 17.76
CA ASN A 82 -22.35 10.08 17.91
C ASN A 82 -22.42 10.59 19.37
N GLU A 83 -23.52 10.33 20.09
CA GLU A 83 -23.67 10.68 21.51
C GLU A 83 -22.72 9.87 22.42
N GLU A 84 -22.57 8.56 22.16
CA GLU A 84 -21.62 7.71 22.90
C GLU A 84 -20.17 8.14 22.64
N SER A 85 -19.80 8.42 21.39
CA SER A 85 -18.48 9.00 21.05
C SER A 85 -18.26 10.34 21.75
N GLN A 86 -19.28 11.20 21.82
CA GLN A 86 -19.18 12.49 22.51
C GLN A 86 -18.93 12.34 24.01
N LYS A 87 -19.66 11.44 24.67
CA LYS A 87 -19.47 11.13 26.10
C LYS A 87 -18.05 10.64 26.38
N TRP A 88 -17.54 9.75 25.52
CA TRP A 88 -16.18 9.24 25.62
C TRP A 88 -15.13 10.35 25.44
N VAL A 89 -15.30 11.21 24.44
CA VAL A 89 -14.38 12.33 24.18
C VAL A 89 -14.33 13.28 25.39
N THR A 90 -15.48 13.66 25.93
CA THR A 90 -15.55 14.53 27.11
C THR A 90 -14.80 13.93 28.29
N ALA A 91 -15.06 12.66 28.64
CA ALA A 91 -14.41 11.99 29.76
C ALA A 91 -12.87 11.91 29.61
N ARG A 92 -12.38 11.63 28.40
CA ARG A 92 -10.94 11.56 28.12
C ARG A 92 -10.27 12.92 28.10
N LEU A 93 -10.96 13.94 27.62
CA LEU A 93 -10.48 15.31 27.68
C LEU A 93 -10.34 15.77 29.13
N ASP A 94 -11.32 15.48 29.97
CA ASP A 94 -11.28 15.80 31.40
C ASP A 94 -10.11 15.08 32.10
N GLU A 95 -9.92 13.78 31.83
CA GLU A 95 -8.77 13.00 32.32
C GLU A 95 -7.43 13.60 31.89
N ALA A 96 -7.31 13.99 30.62
CA ALA A 96 -6.09 14.60 30.08
C ALA A 96 -5.80 15.97 30.70
N MET A 97 -6.84 16.81 30.87
CA MET A 97 -6.72 18.14 31.46
C MET A 97 -6.44 18.09 32.96
N ALA A 98 -6.94 17.07 33.68
CA ALA A 98 -6.68 16.89 35.10
C ALA A 98 -5.19 16.75 35.43
N LYS A 99 -4.39 16.16 34.52
CA LYS A 99 -2.92 16.02 34.67
C LYS A 99 -2.18 17.35 34.71
N TYR A 100 -2.82 18.45 34.30
CA TYR A 100 -2.24 19.79 34.23
C TYR A 100 -2.93 20.79 35.15
N LYS A 101 -3.83 20.32 36.04
CA LYS A 101 -4.58 21.19 36.95
C LYS A 101 -3.66 22.06 37.82
N ASP A 102 -2.56 21.47 38.28
CA ASP A 102 -1.60 22.09 39.21
C ASP A 102 -0.32 22.57 38.52
N ALA A 103 -0.28 22.58 37.19
CA ALA A 103 0.91 22.95 36.41
C ALA A 103 1.18 24.47 36.32
N GLY A 104 0.47 25.30 37.11
CA GLY A 104 0.66 26.75 37.13
C GLY A 104 0.32 27.47 35.82
N LEU A 105 -0.45 26.83 34.93
CA LEU A 105 -0.75 27.38 33.60
C LEU A 105 -1.65 28.62 33.66
N THR A 106 -1.30 29.65 32.89
CA THR A 106 -2.16 30.82 32.64
C THR A 106 -3.47 30.42 31.95
N LYS A 107 -4.47 31.31 31.96
CA LYS A 107 -5.77 31.07 31.28
C LYS A 107 -5.59 30.76 29.78
N ALA A 108 -4.73 31.52 29.09
CA ALA A 108 -4.45 31.32 27.67
C ALA A 108 -3.73 29.99 27.39
N GLN A 109 -2.75 29.62 28.22
CA GLN A 109 -2.08 28.31 28.15
C GLN A 109 -3.07 27.17 28.35
N ARG A 110 -3.98 27.30 29.33
CA ARG A 110 -5.00 26.28 29.61
C ARG A 110 -5.98 26.12 28.45
N GLU A 111 -6.42 27.22 27.83
CA GLU A 111 -7.29 27.17 26.65
C GLU A 111 -6.58 26.54 25.44
N SER A 112 -5.32 26.89 25.20
CA SER A 112 -4.53 26.30 24.11
C SER A 112 -4.32 24.79 24.32
N LEU A 113 -3.93 24.40 25.54
CA LEU A 113 -3.81 23.00 25.96
C LEU A 113 -5.14 22.26 25.78
N TRP A 114 -6.25 22.88 26.18
CA TRP A 114 -7.58 22.29 25.98
C TRP A 114 -7.90 22.09 24.50
N ARG A 115 -7.65 23.08 23.62
CA ARG A 115 -7.89 22.92 22.17
C ARG A 115 -7.05 21.79 21.59
N TRP A 116 -5.79 21.70 21.99
CA TRP A 116 -4.88 20.64 21.57
C TRP A 116 -5.32 19.26 22.05
N MET A 117 -5.62 19.11 23.35
CA MET A 117 -6.11 17.86 23.94
C MET A 117 -7.46 17.45 23.36
N ASN A 118 -8.38 18.39 23.20
CA ASN A 118 -9.71 18.15 22.64
C ASN A 118 -9.57 17.53 21.24
N TRP A 119 -8.76 18.17 20.39
CA TRP A 119 -8.48 17.68 19.05
C TRP A 119 -7.76 16.31 19.04
N ARG A 120 -6.79 16.10 19.93
CA ARG A 120 -6.09 14.82 20.11
C ARG A 120 -7.08 13.71 20.47
N THR A 121 -7.98 13.97 21.41
CA THR A 121 -9.00 13.04 21.88
C THR A 121 -10.00 12.72 20.77
N TYR A 122 -10.54 13.73 20.07
CA TYR A 122 -11.41 13.49 18.92
C TYR A 122 -10.74 12.66 17.84
N SER A 123 -9.46 12.91 17.57
CA SER A 123 -8.71 12.16 16.58
C SER A 123 -8.42 10.71 17.00
N SER A 124 -8.43 10.43 18.31
CA SER A 124 -8.27 9.07 18.84
C SER A 124 -9.56 8.24 18.84
N VAL A 125 -10.74 8.86 18.63
CA VAL A 125 -12.01 8.11 18.44
C VAL A 125 -11.85 7.08 17.32
N LEU A 126 -11.12 7.47 16.27
CA LEU A 126 -10.90 6.67 15.08
C LEU A 126 -10.16 5.35 15.32
N PRO A 127 -8.89 5.34 15.79
CA PRO A 127 -8.19 4.10 16.09
C PRO A 127 -8.90 3.26 17.14
N HIS A 128 -9.65 3.88 18.07
CA HIS A 128 -10.43 3.13 19.05
C HIS A 128 -11.62 2.41 18.41
N ALA A 129 -12.40 3.11 17.57
CA ALA A 129 -13.49 2.50 16.81
C ALA A 129 -12.98 1.37 15.90
N PHE A 130 -11.83 1.57 15.25
CA PHE A 130 -11.17 0.53 14.47
C PHE A 130 -10.70 -0.64 15.34
N GLY A 131 -10.16 -0.39 16.53
CA GLY A 131 -9.78 -1.44 17.47
C GLY A 131 -10.96 -2.32 17.90
N TYR A 132 -12.12 -1.71 18.19
CA TYR A 132 -13.36 -2.46 18.48
C TYR A 132 -13.81 -3.30 17.28
N TRP A 133 -13.87 -2.66 16.11
CA TRP A 133 -14.22 -3.36 14.88
C TRP A 133 -13.24 -4.50 14.57
N PHE A 134 -11.93 -4.28 14.72
CA PHE A 134 -10.92 -5.28 14.42
C PHE A 134 -10.96 -6.44 15.41
N ALA A 135 -11.28 -6.20 16.68
CA ALA A 135 -11.54 -7.26 17.64
C ALA A 135 -12.73 -8.13 17.20
N ASP A 136 -13.80 -7.52 16.68
CA ASP A 136 -14.91 -8.27 16.09
C ASP A 136 -14.52 -8.98 14.80
N ALA A 137 -13.70 -8.36 13.94
CA ALA A 137 -13.13 -8.98 12.75
C ALA A 137 -12.25 -10.19 13.10
N LEU A 138 -11.43 -10.13 14.14
CA LEU A 138 -10.64 -11.26 14.62
C LEU A 138 -11.52 -12.42 15.11
N ARG A 139 -12.64 -12.12 15.80
CA ARG A 139 -13.64 -13.16 16.12
C ARG A 139 -14.28 -13.74 14.86
N ILE A 140 -14.33 -12.95 13.78
CA ILE A 140 -14.84 -13.33 12.47
C ILE A 140 -13.92 -14.33 11.78
N ARG A 141 -12.65 -13.95 11.63
CA ARG A 141 -11.58 -14.74 11.03
C ARG A 141 -10.35 -14.57 11.93
N PRO A 142 -10.02 -15.56 12.77
CA PRO A 142 -8.93 -15.50 13.74
C PRO A 142 -7.54 -15.27 13.15
N GLY A 143 -7.38 -15.43 11.83
CA GLY A 143 -6.17 -15.11 11.08
C GLY A 143 -6.20 -13.74 10.38
N LEU A 144 -7.23 -12.91 10.60
CA LEU A 144 -7.15 -11.51 10.18
C LEU A 144 -5.99 -10.88 10.93
N THR A 145 -5.16 -10.20 10.17
CA THR A 145 -4.09 -9.40 10.72
C THR A 145 -4.47 -7.97 10.43
N LEU A 146 -3.98 -7.05 11.24
CA LEU A 146 -4.24 -5.65 10.97
C LEU A 146 -3.81 -5.30 9.51
N HIS A 147 -2.72 -5.91 9.00
CA HIS A 147 -2.26 -5.85 7.61
C HIS A 147 -3.28 -6.09 6.50
N ASN A 148 -4.37 -6.79 6.79
CA ASN A 148 -5.33 -7.20 5.77
C ASN A 148 -6.72 -6.60 5.97
N THR A 149 -6.83 -5.61 6.86
CA THR A 149 -8.04 -4.84 7.17
C THR A 149 -7.75 -3.34 7.18
N LYS A 150 -7.10 -2.87 6.12
CA LYS A 150 -6.61 -1.50 6.02
C LYS A 150 -7.76 -0.51 5.82
N PRO A 151 -7.85 0.56 6.62
CA PRO A 151 -8.77 1.64 6.34
C PRO A 151 -8.23 2.53 5.21
N THR A 152 -9.10 2.88 4.26
CA THR A 152 -8.70 3.43 2.95
C THR A 152 -8.55 4.94 2.85
N PHE A 153 -8.75 5.70 3.93
CA PHE A 153 -8.83 7.16 3.81
C PHE A 153 -8.32 7.91 5.04
N TRP A 154 -7.03 7.78 5.33
CA TRP A 154 -6.41 8.43 6.49
C TRP A 154 -5.47 9.58 6.13
N LEU A 155 -5.18 9.76 4.84
CA LEU A 155 -4.30 10.81 4.31
C LEU A 155 -4.94 11.63 3.18
N GLY A 156 -6.11 11.22 2.68
CA GLY A 156 -6.79 11.84 1.53
C GLY A 156 -7.59 13.09 1.89
N GLY A 157 -7.56 14.08 1.01
CA GLY A 157 -8.56 15.13 0.98
C GLY A 157 -8.19 16.38 1.77
N TRP A 158 -8.63 16.43 3.02
CA TRP A 158 -8.89 17.72 3.67
C TRP A 158 -8.20 17.82 5.03
N GLU A 159 -7.78 16.68 5.58
CA GLU A 159 -7.30 16.51 6.95
C GLU A 159 -6.25 15.38 6.99
N SER A 160 -4.97 15.70 7.18
CA SER A 160 -4.07 14.72 7.83
C SER A 160 -4.56 14.51 9.26
N PHE A 161 -4.47 13.35 9.92
CA PHE A 161 -4.82 13.19 11.34
C PHE A 161 -3.56 13.34 12.24
N PRO A 162 -3.64 13.45 13.59
CA PRO A 162 -2.46 13.53 14.44
C PRO A 162 -1.88 12.12 14.58
N SER A 163 -0.64 12.02 15.05
CA SER A 163 -0.02 10.72 15.34
C SER A 163 -0.90 9.80 16.19
N THR A 164 -1.67 10.37 17.13
CA THR A 164 -2.60 9.62 17.99
C THR A 164 -3.77 9.00 17.26
N ALA A 165 -4.16 9.47 16.08
CA ALA A 165 -5.09 8.72 15.27
C ALA A 165 -4.46 7.40 14.85
N TYR A 166 -3.15 7.37 14.58
CA TYR A 166 -2.47 6.18 14.06
C TYR A 166 -1.90 5.28 15.17
N SER A 167 -2.05 5.63 16.45
CA SER A 167 -1.30 5.00 17.55
C SER A 167 -1.67 3.55 17.84
N ASN A 168 -2.91 3.14 17.59
CA ASN A 168 -3.37 1.76 17.84
C ASN A 168 -3.39 0.91 16.57
N LEU A 169 -2.89 1.43 15.45
CA LEU A 169 -2.74 0.65 14.23
C LEU A 169 -1.41 -0.10 14.34
N THR A 170 -1.45 -1.43 14.54
CA THR A 170 -0.22 -2.26 14.64
C THR A 170 0.52 -2.43 13.31
N HIS A 171 0.02 -1.78 12.27
CA HIS A 171 0.58 -1.68 10.95
C HIS A 171 0.19 -0.27 10.50
N ARG A 172 1.17 0.60 10.30
CA ARG A 172 0.90 1.93 9.76
C ARG A 172 0.75 1.82 8.25
N ASP A 173 -0.22 1.01 7.83
CA ASP A 173 -0.52 0.79 6.44
C ASP A 173 -1.65 1.73 6.06
N ALA A 174 -1.30 2.92 5.56
CA ALA A 174 -2.30 3.74 4.90
C ALA A 174 -2.50 3.20 3.49
N ILE A 175 -3.74 2.90 3.13
CA ILE A 175 -4.14 2.99 1.73
C ILE A 175 -4.44 4.47 1.51
N ASP A 176 -3.67 5.11 0.62
CA ASP A 176 -4.03 6.43 0.14
C ASP A 176 -4.89 6.23 -1.11
N TYR A 177 -6.21 6.19 -0.90
CA TYR A 177 -7.18 6.21 -1.98
C TYR A 177 -7.48 7.68 -2.30
N THR A 178 -7.05 8.14 -3.47
CA THR A 178 -7.45 9.45 -3.99
C THR A 178 -8.11 9.26 -5.35
N ASP A 179 -9.42 9.54 -5.43
CA ASP A 179 -10.14 9.69 -6.71
C ASP A 179 -9.53 10.81 -7.59
N TYR A 180 -8.67 11.66 -7.01
CA TYR A 180 -8.15 12.91 -7.57
C TYR A 180 -6.64 12.93 -7.80
N CYS A 181 -6.00 11.76 -7.94
CA CYS A 181 -4.55 11.59 -8.00
C CYS A 181 -3.87 11.90 -6.66
N ILE A 182 -2.75 11.22 -6.40
CA ILE A 182 -1.86 11.64 -5.33
C ILE A 182 -1.32 12.99 -5.78
N PRO A 183 -1.31 14.03 -4.90
CA PRO A 183 -0.49 15.20 -5.12
C PRO A 183 0.90 14.77 -5.62
N PRO A 184 1.54 15.43 -6.59
CA PRO A 184 2.90 15.11 -7.02
C PRO A 184 3.97 15.01 -5.89
N TRP A 185 3.59 15.38 -4.66
CA TRP A 185 4.36 15.41 -3.42
C TRP A 185 3.80 14.55 -2.27
N GLY A 186 2.66 13.88 -2.45
CA GLY A 186 2.02 13.06 -1.41
C GLY A 186 2.94 11.93 -0.95
N ASN A 187 3.74 11.38 -1.86
CA ASN A 187 4.79 10.39 -1.62
C ASN A 187 5.92 10.84 -0.67
N PHE A 188 6.19 12.14 -0.53
CA PHE A 188 7.16 12.65 0.45
C PHE A 188 6.50 13.02 1.78
N ARG A 189 5.24 13.45 1.71
CA ARG A 189 4.43 13.85 2.86
C ARG A 189 3.98 12.63 3.68
N ALA A 190 3.27 11.71 3.04
CA ALA A 190 2.64 10.54 3.66
C ALA A 190 3.60 9.78 4.60
N PRO A 191 4.81 9.36 4.17
CA PRO A 191 5.72 8.65 5.06
C PRO A 191 6.14 9.45 6.29
N ALA A 192 6.37 10.76 6.17
CA ALA A 192 6.73 11.59 7.32
C ALA A 192 5.60 11.68 8.36
N PHE A 193 4.35 11.79 7.90
CA PHE A 193 3.18 11.75 8.78
C PHE A 193 2.93 10.36 9.36
N LEU A 194 3.14 9.29 8.58
CA LEU A 194 3.03 7.92 9.04
C LEU A 194 4.18 7.52 9.98
N ALA A 195 5.33 8.17 9.95
CA ALA A 195 6.41 7.90 10.91
C ALA A 195 6.19 8.61 12.26
N MET A 196 5.40 9.68 12.28
CA MET A 196 5.18 10.53 13.46
C MET A 196 4.47 9.79 14.60
N GLY A 197 5.05 9.79 15.79
CA GLY A 197 4.52 9.11 16.99
C GLY A 197 4.61 7.59 16.91
N ASN A 198 5.61 7.02 16.22
CA ASN A 198 5.87 5.58 16.06
C ASN A 198 6.95 5.09 17.02
N PRO A 199 6.69 4.99 18.34
CA PRO A 199 7.72 4.67 19.32
C PRO A 199 8.32 3.27 19.12
N GLU A 200 7.57 2.36 18.53
CA GLU A 200 8.00 0.98 18.25
C GLU A 200 8.85 0.87 16.97
N GLY A 201 9.02 1.95 16.21
CA GLY A 201 9.80 1.96 14.98
C GLY A 201 9.27 1.00 13.90
N GLN A 202 7.97 0.70 13.93
CA GLN A 202 7.33 -0.19 12.96
C GLN A 202 7.54 0.36 11.54
N LYS A 203 7.95 -0.49 10.59
CA LYS A 203 8.01 -0.06 9.18
C LYS A 203 6.61 0.29 8.72
N THR A 204 6.46 1.49 8.18
CA THR A 204 5.19 1.98 7.63
C THR A 204 5.00 1.35 6.26
N CYS A 205 3.80 0.88 5.91
CA CYS A 205 3.51 0.48 4.53
C CYS A 205 2.58 1.51 3.89
N CYS A 206 2.62 1.67 2.56
CA CYS A 206 1.60 2.47 1.91
C CYS A 206 1.16 1.84 0.60
N ALA A 207 -0.13 1.54 0.49
CA ALA A 207 -0.72 1.14 -0.76
C ALA A 207 -1.19 2.40 -1.48
N TYR A 208 -0.44 2.81 -2.49
CA TYR A 208 -0.75 3.96 -3.32
C TYR A 208 -1.69 3.57 -4.46
N PHE A 209 -2.71 4.39 -4.69
CA PHE A 209 -3.53 4.35 -5.88
C PHE A 209 -3.27 5.61 -6.71
N THR A 210 -2.60 5.45 -7.85
CA THR A 210 -2.57 6.47 -8.88
C THR A 210 -3.65 6.12 -9.91
N HIS A 211 -4.71 6.93 -9.96
CA HIS A 211 -5.67 6.90 -11.07
C HIS A 211 -5.10 7.50 -12.37
N ASN A 212 -3.90 8.09 -12.31
CA ASN A 212 -3.33 8.87 -13.41
C ASN A 212 -2.28 8.13 -14.25
N TRP A 213 -2.07 8.68 -15.46
CA TRP A 213 -1.17 8.19 -16.49
C TRP A 213 0.31 8.07 -16.05
N ARG A 214 1.07 7.30 -16.84
CA ARG A 214 2.46 6.81 -16.65
C ARG A 214 3.48 7.71 -15.92
N SER A 215 3.36 9.04 -15.97
CA SER A 215 4.41 9.99 -15.60
C SER A 215 4.61 10.24 -14.10
N GLU A 216 3.85 9.62 -13.20
CA GLU A 216 4.06 9.80 -11.74
C GLU A 216 4.49 8.54 -11.00
N HIS A 217 4.52 7.38 -11.67
CA HIS A 217 4.81 6.10 -11.01
C HIS A 217 6.22 6.06 -10.43
N VAL A 218 7.21 6.62 -11.15
CA VAL A 218 8.62 6.60 -10.71
C VAL A 218 8.80 7.53 -9.53
N ALA A 219 8.37 8.79 -9.64
CA ALA A 219 8.45 9.76 -8.56
C ALA A 219 7.74 9.25 -7.30
N THR A 220 6.53 8.73 -7.45
CA THR A 220 5.76 8.17 -6.33
C THR A 220 6.49 7.01 -5.69
N ALA A 221 6.87 5.99 -6.47
CA ALA A 221 7.46 4.79 -5.93
C ALA A 221 8.85 5.03 -5.30
N PHE A 222 9.72 5.79 -5.98
CA PHE A 222 11.07 6.08 -5.48
C PHE A 222 11.04 7.08 -4.32
N GLY A 223 10.21 8.11 -4.40
CA GLY A 223 10.06 9.08 -3.31
C GLY A 223 9.50 8.42 -2.06
N ALA A 224 8.55 7.50 -2.21
CA ALA A 224 8.01 6.76 -1.09
C ALA A 224 9.02 5.73 -0.52
N ALA A 225 9.66 4.93 -1.38
CA ALA A 225 10.67 3.95 -0.97
C ALA A 225 11.83 4.62 -0.25
N GLY A 226 12.33 5.73 -0.79
CA GLY A 226 13.38 6.55 -0.20
C GLY A 226 12.98 7.26 1.10
N ARG A 227 11.75 7.05 1.60
CA ARG A 227 11.26 7.52 2.90
C ARG A 227 10.90 6.38 3.85
N GLY A 228 11.36 5.17 3.56
CA GLY A 228 11.31 4.02 4.48
C GLY A 228 9.96 3.31 4.50
N LEU A 229 9.16 3.47 3.45
CA LEU A 229 7.92 2.73 3.28
C LEU A 229 8.19 1.29 2.82
N ASP A 230 7.56 0.33 3.50
CA ASP A 230 7.57 -1.09 3.21
C ASP A 230 6.36 -1.47 2.34
N GLY A 231 6.57 -1.81 1.08
CA GLY A 231 5.53 -2.24 0.15
C GLY A 231 4.72 -1.11 -0.49
N PHE A 232 4.46 -1.27 -1.79
CA PHE A 232 3.63 -0.37 -2.60
C PHE A 232 2.69 -1.18 -3.50
N ALA A 233 1.50 -0.65 -3.72
CA ALA A 233 0.65 -1.07 -4.84
C ALA A 233 0.86 -0.10 -5.99
N LEU A 234 1.03 -0.61 -7.21
CA LEU A 234 0.99 0.20 -8.43
C LEU A 234 -0.25 -0.22 -9.21
N SER A 235 -1.02 0.75 -9.72
CA SER A 235 -2.20 0.47 -10.53
C SER A 235 -1.80 -0.14 -11.86
N PHE A 236 -2.37 -1.32 -12.18
CA PHE A 236 -2.26 -1.94 -13.49
C PHE A 236 -3.52 -1.62 -14.29
N GLN A 237 -3.56 -0.45 -14.91
CA GLN A 237 -4.36 -0.35 -16.13
C GLN A 237 -3.62 -1.13 -17.23
N GLU A 238 -4.37 -1.76 -18.13
CA GLU A 238 -3.83 -2.63 -19.19
C GLU A 238 -2.66 -1.94 -19.95
N ASP A 239 -1.56 -2.67 -20.22
CA ASP A 239 -0.35 -2.23 -20.93
C ASP A 239 0.63 -1.23 -20.25
N ASN A 240 0.78 -1.29 -18.91
CA ASN A 240 1.78 -0.48 -18.21
C ASN A 240 3.15 -1.18 -17.96
N ARG A 241 3.99 -1.27 -19.00
CA ARG A 241 5.37 -1.83 -18.92
C ARG A 241 6.26 -1.15 -17.87
N GLN A 242 6.04 0.14 -17.60
CA GLN A 242 6.80 0.90 -16.60
C GLN A 242 6.47 0.44 -15.18
N ALA A 243 5.20 0.19 -14.88
CA ALA A 243 4.78 -0.38 -13.60
C ALA A 243 5.39 -1.78 -13.40
N GLU A 244 5.41 -2.63 -14.42
CA GLU A 244 6.06 -3.94 -14.37
C GLU A 244 7.57 -3.83 -14.10
N ALA A 245 8.26 -2.92 -14.78
CA ALA A 245 9.68 -2.70 -14.57
C ALA A 245 10.02 -2.19 -13.17
N LEU A 246 9.19 -1.28 -12.63
CA LEU A 246 9.30 -0.82 -11.23
C LEU A 246 9.07 -1.98 -10.25
N LEU A 247 8.08 -2.83 -10.49
CA LEU A 247 7.84 -4.00 -9.64
C LEU A 247 9.02 -4.96 -9.63
N ARG A 248 9.63 -5.25 -10.78
CA ARG A 248 10.85 -6.08 -10.85
C ARG A 248 12.03 -5.45 -10.10
N LEU A 249 12.11 -4.12 -10.04
CA LEU A 249 13.10 -3.41 -9.23
C LEU A 249 12.83 -3.61 -7.74
N PHE A 250 11.60 -3.37 -7.30
CA PHE A 250 11.22 -3.59 -5.91
C PHE A 250 11.25 -5.07 -5.52
N GLU A 251 11.07 -5.99 -6.46
CA GLU A 251 11.26 -7.42 -6.22
C GLU A 251 12.70 -7.74 -5.86
N ARG A 252 13.63 -7.12 -6.58
CA ARG A 252 15.06 -7.35 -6.45
C ARG A 252 15.68 -6.67 -5.23
N PHE A 253 15.21 -5.47 -4.89
CA PHE A 253 15.84 -4.62 -3.88
C PHE A 253 14.94 -4.26 -2.68
N GLY A 254 13.65 -4.59 -2.75
CA GLY A 254 12.66 -4.14 -1.77
C GLY A 254 12.97 -4.58 -0.34
N SER A 255 13.36 -5.85 -0.13
CA SER A 255 13.79 -6.31 1.20
C SER A 255 14.95 -5.52 1.77
N TRP A 256 15.86 -5.05 0.90
CA TRP A 256 17.02 -4.26 1.30
C TRP A 256 16.64 -2.82 1.60
N PHE A 257 15.77 -2.20 0.81
CA PHE A 257 15.22 -0.88 1.13
C PHE A 257 14.50 -0.90 2.49
N THR A 258 13.70 -1.94 2.75
CA THR A 258 13.02 -2.13 4.05
C THR A 258 14.01 -2.30 5.21
N ALA A 259 15.21 -2.83 4.97
CA ALA A 259 16.24 -2.98 6.01
C ALA A 259 16.97 -1.67 6.37
N LEU A 260 16.78 -0.60 5.60
CA LEU A 260 17.38 0.72 5.82
C LEU A 260 16.36 1.70 6.40
N ASP A 261 16.85 2.79 6.99
CA ASP A 261 16.01 3.85 7.55
C ASP A 261 16.14 5.15 6.74
N PRO A 262 15.13 6.04 6.75
CA PRO A 262 15.29 7.37 6.15
C PRO A 262 16.49 8.09 6.75
N LEU A 263 17.30 8.75 5.91
CA LEU A 263 18.46 9.52 6.39
C LEU A 263 17.99 10.58 7.42
N PRO A 264 18.39 10.48 8.69
CA PRO A 264 17.92 11.40 9.72
C PRO A 264 18.72 12.70 9.67
N ASP A 265 18.19 13.67 8.93
CA ASP A 265 18.86 14.97 8.72
C ASP A 265 18.10 16.11 9.39
N VAL A 266 16.89 16.40 8.91
CA VAL A 266 16.03 17.49 9.44
C VAL A 266 14.81 16.91 10.15
N ALA A 267 14.61 17.27 11.41
CA ALA A 267 13.34 17.10 12.11
C ALA A 267 12.48 18.36 11.96
N VAL A 268 11.17 18.19 11.78
CA VAL A 268 10.18 19.27 11.70
C VAL A 268 9.22 19.14 12.87
N TYR A 269 9.14 20.19 13.69
CA TYR A 269 8.24 20.27 14.84
C TYR A 269 7.31 21.49 14.71
N PHE A 270 6.01 21.29 14.93
CA PHE A 270 4.95 22.28 14.73
C PHE A 270 3.78 22.03 15.71
N ASN A 271 3.01 23.06 16.08
CA ASN A 271 1.99 22.97 17.14
C ASN A 271 0.53 22.86 16.65
N ASP A 272 0.15 23.29 15.42
CA ASP A 272 -1.28 23.28 15.05
C ASP A 272 -1.67 23.17 13.56
N ASN A 273 -0.82 23.60 12.61
CA ASN A 273 -1.19 23.69 11.20
C ASN A 273 -0.51 22.60 10.34
N ARG A 274 -1.25 21.58 9.91
CA ARG A 274 -0.71 20.47 9.10
C ARG A 274 -0.41 20.85 7.64
N ASN A 275 -1.09 21.88 7.11
CA ASN A 275 -0.72 22.44 5.80
C ASN A 275 0.66 23.09 5.89
N ARG A 276 1.00 23.69 7.03
CA ARG A 276 2.34 24.20 7.35
C ARG A 276 3.39 23.10 7.20
N ALA A 277 3.20 21.98 7.90
CA ALA A 277 4.13 20.85 7.82
C ALA A 277 4.27 20.32 6.38
N SER A 278 3.19 20.29 5.61
CA SER A 278 3.22 19.80 4.23
C SER A 278 4.00 20.75 3.30
N VAL A 279 3.82 22.07 3.43
CA VAL A 279 4.61 23.08 2.71
C VAL A 279 6.09 23.02 3.12
N ILE A 280 6.37 22.86 4.41
CA ILE A 280 7.75 22.69 4.90
C ILE A 280 8.39 21.44 4.28
N LEU A 281 7.69 20.30 4.25
CA LEU A 281 8.23 19.07 3.66
C LEU A 281 8.47 19.22 2.15
N HIS A 282 7.60 19.93 1.44
CA HIS A 282 7.83 20.32 0.03
C HIS A 282 9.11 21.15 -0.11
N ASP A 283 9.23 22.23 0.66
CA ASP A 283 10.36 23.13 0.59
C ASP A 283 11.66 22.40 0.96
N LEU A 284 11.65 21.55 1.99
CA LEU A 284 12.78 20.72 2.41
C LEU A 284 13.22 19.72 1.34
N ALA A 285 12.27 19.10 0.63
CA ALA A 285 12.59 18.22 -0.49
C ALA A 285 13.25 19.00 -1.65
N ARG A 286 12.77 20.21 -1.97
CA ARG A 286 13.39 21.14 -2.94
C ARG A 286 14.73 21.71 -2.47
N MET A 287 14.92 21.81 -1.17
CA MET A 287 16.20 22.17 -0.53
C MET A 287 17.19 20.99 -0.47
N ARG A 288 16.80 19.80 -0.95
CA ARG A 288 17.61 18.57 -0.91
C ARG A 288 17.96 18.15 0.53
N ARG A 289 17.08 18.46 1.48
CA ARG A 289 17.24 18.20 2.92
C ARG A 289 16.00 17.43 3.41
N PRO A 290 15.88 16.13 3.09
CA PRO A 290 14.66 15.36 3.34
C PRO A 290 14.27 15.42 4.83
N GLY A 291 13.20 16.16 5.15
CA GLY A 291 12.72 16.31 6.52
C GLY A 291 11.79 15.19 6.98
N MET A 292 11.80 14.90 8.28
CA MET A 292 10.84 14.03 8.96
C MET A 292 10.06 14.83 10.01
N VAL A 293 8.78 14.53 10.16
CA VAL A 293 7.93 15.17 11.16
C VAL A 293 8.08 14.44 12.49
N VAL A 294 8.18 15.18 13.58
CA VAL A 294 8.21 14.63 14.95
C VAL A 294 7.02 15.14 15.75
N SER A 295 6.35 14.26 16.50
CA SER A 295 5.31 14.65 17.44
C SER A 295 5.89 15.09 18.78
N PRO A 296 5.09 15.70 19.68
CA PRO A 296 5.52 15.95 21.04
C PRO A 296 5.99 14.67 21.75
N GLU A 297 5.32 13.54 21.54
CA GLU A 297 5.72 12.24 22.09
C GLU A 297 7.08 11.78 21.56
N ASP A 298 7.35 11.94 20.26
CA ASP A 298 8.66 11.61 19.68
C ASP A 298 9.78 12.46 20.31
N VAL A 299 9.51 13.77 20.48
CA VAL A 299 10.46 14.70 21.12
C VAL A 299 10.74 14.27 22.57
N LEU A 300 9.70 13.96 23.34
CA LEU A 300 9.84 13.50 24.74
C LEU A 300 10.48 12.12 24.85
N ALA A 301 10.33 11.26 23.85
CA ALA A 301 11.01 9.97 23.76
C ALA A 301 12.47 10.08 23.29
N GLY A 302 12.98 11.30 23.05
CA GLY A 302 14.37 11.54 22.67
C GLY A 302 14.67 11.35 21.18
N ALA A 303 13.66 11.34 20.30
CA ALA A 303 13.84 11.15 18.86
C ALA A 303 14.75 12.21 18.21
N LEU A 304 14.81 13.41 18.79
CA LEU A 304 15.69 14.50 18.35
C LEU A 304 17.18 14.14 18.37
N SER A 305 17.60 13.09 19.07
CA SER A 305 19.00 12.65 19.12
C SER A 305 19.54 12.17 17.78
N LYS A 306 18.66 11.76 16.86
CA LYS A 306 19.01 11.20 15.55
C LYS A 306 19.27 12.27 14.49
N TYR A 307 18.80 13.49 14.70
CA TYR A 307 18.77 14.56 13.69
C TYR A 307 19.88 15.59 13.90
N LYS A 308 20.26 16.29 12.83
CA LYS A 308 21.28 17.35 12.84
C LYS A 308 20.66 18.74 12.88
N VAL A 309 19.48 18.89 12.29
CA VAL A 309 18.74 20.16 12.21
C VAL A 309 17.33 19.97 12.74
N LEU A 310 16.84 20.94 13.51
CA LEU A 310 15.46 21.03 13.96
C LEU A 310 14.82 22.29 13.40
N LEU A 311 13.77 22.12 12.60
CA LEU A 311 12.94 23.21 12.08
C LEU A 311 11.69 23.36 12.94
N LEU A 312 11.54 24.51 13.59
CA LEU A 312 10.40 24.90 14.41
C LEU A 312 9.48 25.83 13.60
N ALA A 313 8.17 25.56 13.60
CA ALA A 313 7.25 26.34 12.78
C ALA A 313 5.95 26.73 13.51
N GLY A 314 5.80 28.02 13.78
CA GLY A 314 4.67 28.67 14.46
C GLY A 314 4.44 28.23 15.90
N LEU A 315 5.51 27.91 16.64
CA LEU A 315 5.43 27.56 18.06
C LEU A 315 5.24 28.81 18.91
N ASP A 316 4.07 28.98 19.51
CA ASP A 316 3.79 30.11 20.39
C ASP A 316 4.39 29.92 21.80
N SER A 317 4.10 30.85 22.72
CA SER A 317 4.53 30.79 24.12
C SER A 317 3.84 29.72 24.96
N PHE A 318 3.01 28.88 24.34
CA PHE A 318 2.18 27.89 25.04
C PHE A 318 2.68 26.46 24.88
N GLU A 319 3.86 26.27 24.30
CA GLU A 319 4.50 24.96 24.19
C GLU A 319 4.82 24.35 25.57
N LEU A 320 4.75 23.02 25.67
CA LEU A 320 4.97 22.33 26.95
C LEU A 320 6.41 22.58 27.47
N PRO A 321 6.60 22.86 28.77
CA PRO A 321 7.94 23.14 29.32
C PRO A 321 8.99 22.06 29.01
N LYS A 322 8.60 20.79 29.07
CA LYS A 322 9.49 19.65 28.73
C LYS A 322 9.89 19.61 27.25
N ILE A 323 9.02 20.08 26.35
CA ILE A 323 9.36 20.20 24.92
C ILE A 323 10.37 21.34 24.75
N ALA A 324 10.12 22.50 25.36
CA ALA A 324 11.08 23.61 25.32
C ALA A 324 12.45 23.21 25.90
N GLU A 325 12.47 22.42 26.99
CA GLU A 325 13.69 21.83 27.55
C GLU A 325 14.38 20.89 26.55
N ALA A 326 13.65 19.97 25.91
CA ALA A 326 14.20 19.07 24.90
C ALA A 326 14.78 19.81 23.69
N VAL A 327 14.14 20.92 23.27
CA VAL A 327 14.62 21.81 22.22
C VAL A 327 15.93 22.50 22.64
N ARG A 328 16.03 23.04 23.86
CA ARG A 328 17.30 23.60 24.39
C ARG A 328 18.38 22.54 24.50
N ALA A 329 18.04 21.34 24.95
CA ALA A 329 18.97 20.21 25.03
C ALA A 329 19.45 19.74 23.64
N PHE A 330 18.65 19.95 22.59
CA PHE A 330 19.07 19.71 21.20
C PHE A 330 20.12 20.71 20.73
N GLU A 331 19.95 21.99 21.02
CA GLU A 331 20.98 23.00 20.73
C GLU A 331 22.26 22.78 21.54
N ALA A 332 22.12 22.50 22.84
CA ALA A 332 23.26 22.32 23.75
C ALA A 332 24.21 21.18 23.34
N ARG A 333 23.70 20.15 22.63
CA ARG A 333 24.51 19.05 22.08
C ARG A 333 25.06 19.31 20.67
N GLY A 334 24.96 20.55 20.18
CA GLY A 334 25.45 20.96 18.85
C GLY A 334 24.44 20.80 17.71
N GLY A 335 23.17 20.52 18.00
CA GLY A 335 22.10 20.53 16.99
C GLY A 335 21.79 21.95 16.51
N VAL A 336 21.46 22.12 15.24
CA VAL A 336 21.14 23.44 14.67
C VAL A 336 19.63 23.67 14.64
N ILE A 337 19.15 24.73 15.30
CA ILE A 337 17.73 25.08 15.31
C ILE A 337 17.46 26.22 14.34
N ILE A 338 16.45 26.02 13.49
CA ILE A 338 15.88 27.03 12.59
C ILE A 338 14.43 27.22 13.01
N LYS A 339 14.01 28.46 13.30
CA LYS A 339 12.63 28.76 13.65
C LYS A 339 12.03 29.79 12.71
N ASP A 340 10.77 29.61 12.35
CA ASP A 340 10.05 30.63 11.60
C ASP A 340 9.75 31.87 12.46
N ASP A 341 9.36 32.97 11.84
CA ASP A 341 9.17 34.25 12.53
C ASP A 341 7.91 34.28 13.42
N ALA A 342 7.04 33.28 13.30
CA ALA A 342 5.89 33.10 14.18
C ALA A 342 6.23 32.36 15.49
N CYS A 343 7.44 31.81 15.61
CA CYS A 343 7.86 31.13 16.82
C CYS A 343 8.17 32.12 17.97
N ASN A 344 7.90 31.71 19.20
CA ASN A 344 8.20 32.47 20.40
C ASN A 344 9.68 32.89 20.40
N ALA A 345 9.92 34.15 20.76
CA ALA A 345 11.25 34.73 20.93
C ALA A 345 12.12 33.91 21.89
N ASP A 346 11.54 33.34 22.95
CA ASP A 346 12.25 32.61 24.03
C ASP A 346 12.76 31.21 23.63
N LEU A 347 12.30 30.68 22.49
CA LEU A 347 12.81 29.43 21.94
C LEU A 347 14.18 29.67 21.29
N PRO A 348 15.16 28.77 21.49
CA PRO A 348 16.48 28.92 20.86
C PRO A 348 16.42 28.78 19.33
N GLY A 349 17.55 29.05 18.67
CA GLY A 349 17.69 28.95 17.22
C GLY A 349 17.54 30.25 16.45
N ARG A 350 18.01 30.21 15.21
CA ARG A 350 18.00 31.36 14.30
C ARG A 350 16.65 31.51 13.61
N LYS A 351 16.28 32.77 13.34
CA LYS A 351 15.09 33.10 12.58
C LYS A 351 15.28 32.76 11.10
N LEU A 352 14.21 32.25 10.48
CA LEU A 352 14.15 31.97 9.06
C LEU A 352 13.98 33.25 8.23
N GLY A 353 13.40 34.32 8.80
CA GLY A 353 13.14 35.58 8.09
C GLY A 353 11.78 35.63 7.40
N PHE A 354 10.95 34.61 7.59
CA PHE A 354 9.52 34.63 7.30
C PHE A 354 8.77 33.68 8.25
N ALA A 355 7.45 33.83 8.33
CA ALA A 355 6.56 32.92 9.07
C ALA A 355 5.83 31.99 8.10
N TYR A 356 5.68 30.70 8.42
CA TYR A 356 4.77 29.85 7.63
C TYR A 356 3.31 30.08 8.06
N ASP A 357 2.80 31.28 7.79
CA ASP A 357 1.44 31.72 8.07
C ASP A 357 0.55 31.65 6.81
N LYS A 358 -0.64 32.27 6.83
CA LYS A 358 -1.58 32.28 5.70
C LYS A 358 -1.05 32.92 4.40
N THR A 359 0.05 33.68 4.46
CA THR A 359 0.67 34.30 3.28
C THR A 359 1.61 33.33 2.56
N HIS A 360 2.26 32.44 3.31
CA HIS A 360 3.17 31.43 2.77
C HIS A 360 2.54 30.03 2.69
N VAL A 361 1.46 29.80 3.44
CA VAL A 361 0.66 28.58 3.48
C VAL A 361 -0.71 28.91 2.89
N HIS A 362 -0.98 28.41 1.70
CA HIS A 362 -2.27 28.63 1.04
C HIS A 362 -3.41 27.98 1.87
N GLY A 363 -4.50 28.72 2.10
CA GLY A 363 -5.66 28.27 2.87
C GLY A 363 -6.65 27.38 2.10
N GLY A 364 -6.58 27.39 0.76
CA GLY A 364 -7.25 26.42 -0.09
C GLY A 364 -6.57 25.05 -0.05
N TRP A 365 -7.35 24.00 -0.29
CA TRP A 365 -7.01 22.57 -0.32
C TRP A 365 -5.52 22.27 -0.28
N GLY A 366 -4.95 22.28 0.93
CA GLY A 366 -3.54 21.96 1.15
C GLY A 366 -3.27 20.53 0.71
N LEU A 367 -2.85 20.34 -0.54
CA LEU A 367 -2.29 19.10 -1.07
C LEU A 367 -3.16 17.86 -0.84
N GLY A 368 -4.50 17.97 -0.81
CA GLY A 368 -5.34 16.79 -0.55
C GLY A 368 -6.59 16.69 -1.40
N SER A 369 -7.06 17.80 -1.99
CA SER A 369 -8.05 17.78 -3.07
C SER A 369 -7.77 18.97 -3.96
N PRO A 370 -6.71 18.93 -4.79
CA PRO A 370 -6.32 20.09 -5.55
C PRO A 370 -7.51 20.54 -6.40
N LYS A 371 -7.86 21.82 -6.35
CA LYS A 371 -8.76 22.42 -7.36
C LYS A 371 -8.04 22.57 -8.71
N GLY A 372 -7.11 21.67 -9.02
CA GLY A 372 -6.21 21.68 -10.17
C GLY A 372 -4.76 22.00 -9.84
N GLU A 373 -3.91 21.75 -10.83
CA GLU A 373 -2.46 21.90 -10.83
C GLU A 373 -1.95 23.32 -10.54
N TRP A 374 -2.83 24.33 -10.63
CA TRP A 374 -2.51 25.72 -10.32
C TRP A 374 -2.05 25.92 -8.85
N GLU A 375 -2.54 25.13 -7.90
CA GLU A 375 -2.10 25.23 -6.49
C GLU A 375 -0.64 24.79 -6.35
N PHE A 376 -0.18 23.80 -7.13
CA PHE A 376 1.21 23.36 -7.16
C PHE A 376 2.11 24.37 -7.85
N ALA A 377 1.68 24.87 -9.01
CA ALA A 377 2.30 26.03 -9.68
C ALA A 377 2.59 27.16 -8.71
N HIS A 378 1.57 27.49 -7.92
CA HIS A 378 1.62 28.58 -6.98
C HIS A 378 2.56 28.27 -5.81
N LEU A 379 2.54 27.05 -5.27
CA LEU A 379 3.50 26.62 -4.25
C LEU A 379 4.94 26.68 -4.74
N TRP A 380 5.21 26.24 -5.97
CA TRP A 380 6.53 26.27 -6.58
C TRP A 380 7.00 27.68 -6.88
N LYS A 381 6.16 28.49 -7.53
CA LYS A 381 6.41 29.91 -7.78
C LYS A 381 6.70 30.64 -6.48
N ASN A 382 5.85 30.47 -5.46
CA ASN A 382 6.07 31.08 -4.16
C ASN A 382 7.36 30.56 -3.49
N PHE A 383 7.71 29.27 -3.63
CA PHE A 383 9.00 28.77 -3.13
C PHE A 383 10.14 29.55 -3.76
N LYS A 384 10.19 29.62 -5.09
CA LYS A 384 11.23 30.31 -5.86
C LYS A 384 11.31 31.80 -5.53
N GLU A 385 10.17 32.49 -5.50
CA GLU A 385 10.12 33.94 -5.36
C GLU A 385 10.26 34.42 -3.91
N THR A 386 9.76 33.65 -2.93
CA THR A 386 9.56 34.16 -1.56
C THR A 386 10.24 33.37 -0.46
N ARG A 387 10.61 32.10 -0.67
CA ARG A 387 11.12 31.23 0.42
C ARG A 387 12.53 30.69 0.19
N GLU A 388 12.90 30.39 -1.05
CA GLU A 388 14.15 29.72 -1.40
C GLU A 388 15.37 30.47 -0.88
N LYS A 389 15.44 31.79 -1.07
CA LYS A 389 16.56 32.62 -0.60
C LYS A 389 16.79 32.48 0.91
N PHE A 390 15.71 32.64 1.69
CA PHE A 390 15.75 32.56 3.14
C PHE A 390 16.12 31.15 3.62
N LEU A 391 15.59 30.11 2.97
CA LEU A 391 15.93 28.73 3.28
C LEU A 391 17.39 28.42 2.93
N VAL A 392 17.91 28.87 1.79
CA VAL A 392 19.32 28.72 1.41
C VAL A 392 20.22 29.38 2.44
N GLU A 393 19.92 30.61 2.83
CA GLU A 393 20.70 31.36 3.82
C GLU A 393 20.66 30.67 5.20
N ALA A 394 19.49 30.23 5.64
CA ALA A 394 19.35 29.48 6.87
C ALA A 394 20.17 28.20 6.78
N PHE A 395 19.98 27.36 5.76
CA PHE A 395 20.68 26.07 5.68
C PHE A 395 22.18 26.17 5.39
N ALA A 396 22.71 27.32 4.94
CA ALA A 396 24.12 27.50 4.61
C ALA A 396 25.10 27.16 5.74
N ARG A 397 24.69 27.34 7.00
CA ARG A 397 25.52 27.02 8.20
C ARG A 397 25.09 25.75 8.91
N THR A 398 24.40 24.83 8.22
CA THR A 398 24.07 23.52 8.78
C THR A 398 25.09 22.48 8.34
N PRO A 399 25.28 21.40 9.11
CA PRO A 399 26.03 20.25 8.61
C PRO A 399 25.41 19.76 7.30
N GLY A 400 26.25 19.55 6.28
CA GLY A 400 25.84 18.96 5.01
C GLY A 400 25.40 17.49 5.17
N ILE A 401 24.69 17.01 4.16
CA ILE A 401 24.45 15.58 3.97
C ILE A 401 25.45 15.04 2.94
N PRO A 402 25.84 13.76 3.02
CA PRO A 402 26.89 13.19 2.16
C PRO A 402 26.63 13.21 0.65
N VAL A 403 25.38 13.46 0.27
CA VAL A 403 24.90 13.44 -1.10
C VAL A 403 23.91 14.58 -1.31
N THR A 404 24.12 15.41 -2.33
CA THR A 404 23.24 16.54 -2.67
C THR A 404 23.15 16.73 -4.19
N THR A 405 22.40 17.72 -4.65
CA THR A 405 22.35 18.16 -6.05
C THR A 405 22.35 19.69 -6.08
N PRO A 406 22.99 20.33 -7.09
CA PRO A 406 22.93 21.77 -7.26
C PRO A 406 21.56 22.28 -7.72
N ASP A 407 20.69 21.40 -8.21
CA ASP A 407 19.43 21.77 -8.87
C ASP A 407 18.22 21.44 -8.00
N ALA A 408 17.40 22.43 -7.66
CA ALA A 408 16.16 22.28 -6.88
C ALA A 408 15.05 21.51 -7.65
N SER A 409 15.22 21.31 -8.95
CA SER A 409 14.36 20.45 -9.78
C SER A 409 14.72 18.97 -9.65
N VAL A 410 15.86 18.65 -9.02
CA VAL A 410 16.25 17.28 -8.72
C VAL A 410 16.06 17.03 -7.22
N ILE A 411 15.23 16.05 -6.89
CA ILE A 411 14.90 15.72 -5.50
C ILE A 411 15.67 14.48 -5.08
N LEU A 412 16.07 14.46 -3.82
CA LEU A 412 16.72 13.31 -3.19
C LEU A 412 15.79 12.70 -2.15
N SER A 413 15.67 11.38 -2.17
CA SER A 413 15.02 10.60 -1.11
C SER A 413 15.96 9.49 -0.63
N PRO A 414 16.89 9.78 0.28
CA PRO A 414 17.89 8.84 0.73
C PRO A 414 17.42 7.95 1.90
N LEU A 415 17.73 6.67 1.80
CA LEU A 415 17.79 5.73 2.92
C LEU A 415 19.25 5.57 3.37
N ALA A 416 19.46 5.34 4.66
CA ALA A 416 20.77 5.21 5.27
C ALA A 416 20.85 3.96 6.16
N GLY A 417 22.01 3.32 6.12
CA GLY A 417 22.49 2.40 7.15
C GLY A 417 23.58 3.06 7.99
N LYS A 418 24.39 2.24 8.67
CA LYS A 418 25.57 2.63 9.45
C LYS A 418 26.68 3.22 8.56
N ASP A 419 26.97 2.58 7.42
CA ASP A 419 28.10 2.87 6.51
C ASP A 419 27.69 3.08 5.04
N SER A 420 26.40 2.98 4.73
CA SER A 420 25.84 3.04 3.38
C SER A 420 24.66 3.99 3.26
N ILE A 421 24.46 4.56 2.07
CA ILE A 421 23.30 5.37 1.71
C ILE A 421 22.76 4.87 0.38
N VAL A 422 21.47 4.60 0.31
CA VAL A 422 20.75 4.37 -0.95
C VAL A 422 20.01 5.66 -1.29
N CYS A 423 20.45 6.33 -2.35
CA CYS A 423 19.87 7.58 -2.78
C CYS A 423 18.96 7.36 -3.98
N PHE A 424 17.65 7.56 -3.78
CA PHE A 424 16.71 7.71 -4.87
C PHE A 424 16.78 9.16 -5.37
N VAL A 425 17.11 9.34 -6.64
CA VAL A 425 17.29 10.64 -7.28
C VAL A 425 16.16 10.82 -8.29
N LEU A 426 15.42 11.91 -8.18
CA LEU A 426 14.19 12.14 -8.93
C LEU A 426 14.26 13.44 -9.73
N ASN A 427 13.97 13.36 -11.02
CA ASN A 427 13.78 14.52 -11.87
C ASN A 427 12.35 15.06 -11.71
N LYS A 428 12.24 16.31 -11.28
CA LYS A 428 11.01 17.11 -11.24
C LYS A 428 11.23 18.44 -11.96
N THR A 429 11.95 18.40 -13.09
CA THR A 429 12.04 19.53 -14.01
C THR A 429 10.70 19.67 -14.73
N GLU A 430 9.88 20.62 -14.30
CA GLU A 430 8.52 20.82 -14.81
C GLU A 430 8.53 21.37 -16.24
N VAL A 431 7.52 21.00 -17.02
CA VAL A 431 7.19 21.68 -18.28
C VAL A 431 6.62 23.07 -17.95
N PRO A 432 7.09 24.16 -18.59
CA PRO A 432 6.56 25.49 -18.34
C PRO A 432 5.04 25.58 -18.58
N PHE A 433 4.34 26.33 -17.72
CA PHE A 433 2.88 26.48 -17.74
C PHE A 433 2.34 27.10 -19.03
N GLU A 434 3.17 27.89 -19.69
CA GLU A 434 2.84 28.61 -20.92
C GLU A 434 2.64 27.66 -22.11
N ILE A 435 3.04 26.39 -21.97
CA ILE A 435 3.22 25.45 -23.09
C ILE A 435 2.19 24.34 -23.06
N GLU A 436 1.78 23.87 -21.88
CA GLU A 436 0.70 22.91 -21.71
C GLU A 436 -0.34 23.50 -20.76
N GLY A 437 -1.59 23.60 -21.21
CA GLY A 437 -2.70 24.11 -20.40
C GLY A 437 -2.87 23.36 -19.06
N ARG A 438 -3.76 23.89 -18.20
CA ARG A 438 -3.97 23.64 -16.75
C ARG A 438 -4.05 22.18 -16.20
N TRP A 439 -3.71 21.15 -16.96
CA TRP A 439 -3.97 19.71 -16.67
C TRP A 439 -2.79 18.76 -16.96
N ARG A 440 -1.53 19.23 -17.03
CA ARG A 440 -0.36 18.41 -17.42
C ARG A 440 0.95 18.58 -16.63
N GLN A 441 0.94 19.16 -15.43
CA GLN A 441 2.14 19.27 -14.58
C GLN A 441 2.75 17.94 -14.11
N ALA A 442 2.11 16.80 -14.42
CA ALA A 442 2.64 15.47 -14.15
C ALA A 442 3.82 15.08 -15.08
N HIS A 443 4.11 15.85 -16.15
CA HIS A 443 5.23 15.57 -17.05
C HIS A 443 6.50 16.28 -16.62
N VAL A 444 7.63 15.57 -16.72
CA VAL A 444 8.95 16.13 -16.43
C VAL A 444 9.82 16.13 -17.69
N LEU A 445 10.58 17.19 -17.88
CA LEU A 445 11.50 17.32 -19.00
C LEU A 445 12.70 16.38 -18.81
N PRO A 446 12.95 15.43 -19.72
CA PRO A 446 14.14 14.60 -19.66
C PRO A 446 15.40 15.45 -19.83
N ARG A 447 16.45 15.09 -19.09
CA ARG A 447 17.71 15.84 -19.04
C ARG A 447 18.81 15.01 -18.40
N ILE A 448 20.04 15.52 -18.46
CA ILE A 448 21.12 15.09 -17.57
C ILE A 448 21.12 15.98 -16.32
N GLY A 449 21.09 15.35 -15.14
CA GLY A 449 21.25 15.99 -13.85
C GLY A 449 22.66 15.77 -13.26
N GLU A 450 22.88 16.29 -12.05
CA GLU A 450 24.14 16.16 -11.32
C GLU A 450 23.86 15.70 -9.88
N LEU A 451 24.62 14.71 -9.42
CA LEU A 451 24.73 14.34 -8.02
C LEU A 451 26.09 14.80 -7.50
N ARG A 452 26.10 15.48 -6.35
CA ARG A 452 27.29 15.88 -5.61
C ARG A 452 27.47 14.95 -4.43
N VAL A 453 28.67 14.43 -4.27
CA VAL A 453 28.99 13.44 -3.25
C VAL A 453 30.25 13.87 -2.50
N ASP A 454 30.23 13.72 -1.18
CA ASP A 454 31.38 14.02 -0.34
C ASP A 454 32.58 13.11 -0.67
N LYS A 455 33.79 13.59 -0.38
CA LYS A 455 35.00 12.76 -0.49
C LYS A 455 34.91 11.53 0.42
N GLY A 456 35.45 10.41 -0.04
CA GLY A 456 35.46 9.14 0.70
C GLY A 456 34.21 8.27 0.54
N TRP A 457 33.28 8.63 -0.35
CA TRP A 457 32.16 7.77 -0.74
C TRP A 457 32.37 7.16 -2.13
N HIS A 458 32.06 5.87 -2.26
CA HIS A 458 32.05 5.16 -3.53
C HIS A 458 30.62 5.07 -4.04
N VAL A 459 30.39 5.36 -5.32
CA VAL A 459 29.05 5.48 -5.90
C VAL A 459 28.83 4.37 -6.92
N HIS A 460 27.71 3.65 -6.81
CA HIS A 460 27.27 2.63 -7.74
C HIS A 460 25.86 2.93 -8.21
N ASP A 461 25.64 2.90 -9.52
CA ASP A 461 24.32 2.99 -10.12
C ASP A 461 23.70 1.60 -10.12
N LEU A 462 22.63 1.42 -9.34
CA LEU A 462 21.97 0.13 -9.17
C LEU A 462 21.10 -0.23 -10.38
N LEU A 463 20.62 0.76 -11.13
CA LEU A 463 19.75 0.55 -12.29
C LEU A 463 20.54 0.07 -13.49
N THR A 464 21.72 0.64 -13.72
CA THR A 464 22.65 0.15 -14.75
C THR A 464 23.56 -0.95 -14.23
N SER A 465 23.60 -1.15 -12.90
CA SER A 465 24.46 -2.09 -12.18
C SER A 465 25.95 -1.90 -12.47
N LYS A 466 26.39 -0.64 -12.45
CA LYS A 466 27.78 -0.23 -12.73
C LYS A 466 28.29 0.72 -11.66
N ALA A 467 29.61 0.72 -11.46
CA ALA A 467 30.26 1.80 -10.74
C ALA A 467 29.99 3.12 -11.49
N ALA A 468 29.50 4.13 -10.78
CA ALA A 468 29.19 5.41 -11.41
C ALA A 468 30.51 6.18 -11.62
N PRO A 469 30.76 6.73 -12.83
CA PRO A 469 31.91 7.59 -13.05
C PRO A 469 31.82 8.81 -12.12
N VAL A 470 32.88 9.04 -11.36
CA VAL A 470 32.95 10.17 -10.42
C VAL A 470 34.05 11.13 -10.88
N ALA A 471 33.69 12.37 -11.15
CA ALA A 471 34.62 13.44 -11.48
C ALA A 471 34.91 14.30 -10.24
N ASP A 472 36.18 14.47 -9.89
CA ASP A 472 36.55 15.36 -8.80
C ASP A 472 36.50 16.82 -9.26
N THR A 473 35.86 17.69 -8.48
CA THR A 473 35.76 19.13 -8.75
C THR A 473 36.11 19.94 -7.50
N THR A 474 36.30 21.25 -7.66
CA THR A 474 36.53 22.19 -6.55
C THR A 474 35.39 22.22 -5.54
N GLN A 475 34.17 21.83 -5.95
CA GLN A 475 32.97 21.80 -5.13
C GLN A 475 32.63 20.39 -4.59
N GLY A 476 33.57 19.45 -4.65
CA GLY A 476 33.36 18.05 -4.27
C GLY A 476 33.32 17.11 -5.47
N ARG A 477 32.87 15.87 -5.25
CA ARG A 477 32.82 14.85 -6.30
C ARG A 477 31.49 14.91 -7.03
N ARG A 478 31.50 14.80 -8.36
CA ARG A 478 30.31 14.90 -9.22
C ARG A 478 30.04 13.60 -9.94
N VAL A 479 28.77 13.22 -10.03
CA VAL A 479 28.25 12.09 -10.80
C VAL A 479 27.14 12.58 -11.70
N ALA A 480 27.25 12.31 -13.00
CA ALA A 480 26.19 12.61 -13.94
C ALA A 480 25.00 11.65 -13.72
N VAL A 481 23.79 12.19 -13.71
CA VAL A 481 22.55 11.41 -13.55
C VAL A 481 21.74 11.51 -14.83
N ASP A 482 21.53 10.39 -15.51
CA ASP A 482 20.83 10.35 -16.78
C ASP A 482 19.32 10.15 -16.58
N PHE A 483 18.53 11.21 -16.80
CA PHE A 483 17.07 11.15 -16.80
C PHE A 483 16.45 11.15 -18.20
N THR A 484 17.23 10.87 -19.24
CA THR A 484 16.75 10.91 -20.63
C THR A 484 15.83 9.75 -20.99
N ARG A 485 15.89 8.66 -20.21
CA ARG A 485 15.06 7.45 -20.38
C ARG A 485 14.03 7.24 -19.28
N LEU A 486 14.34 7.70 -18.07
CA LEU A 486 13.58 7.46 -16.86
C LEU A 486 13.68 8.67 -15.95
N GLU A 487 12.57 9.06 -15.33
CA GLU A 487 12.48 10.25 -14.47
C GLU A 487 13.18 10.09 -13.12
N GLY A 488 13.82 8.94 -12.87
CA GLY A 488 14.48 8.64 -11.61
C GLY A 488 15.65 7.68 -11.77
N ALA A 489 16.57 7.74 -10.81
CA ALA A 489 17.74 6.90 -10.69
C ALA A 489 17.91 6.42 -9.24
N VAL A 490 18.64 5.31 -9.05
CA VAL A 490 18.93 4.76 -7.71
C VAL A 490 20.42 4.50 -7.58
N TYR A 491 21.06 5.17 -6.63
CA TYR A 491 22.49 5.04 -6.37
C TYR A 491 22.75 4.46 -4.99
N LEU A 492 23.70 3.53 -4.89
CA LEU A 492 24.31 3.10 -3.65
C LEU A 492 25.59 3.90 -3.41
N LEU A 493 25.71 4.49 -2.23
CA LEU A 493 26.91 5.12 -1.72
C LEU A 493 27.44 4.30 -0.55
N THR A 494 28.72 3.92 -0.58
CA THR A 494 29.37 3.23 0.54
C THR A 494 30.65 3.93 0.98
N ARG A 495 30.94 3.93 2.28
CA ARG A 495 32.21 4.45 2.84
C ARG A 495 33.41 3.58 2.47
N ARG A 496 33.18 2.28 2.30
CA ARG A 496 34.18 1.29 1.89
C ARG A 496 33.74 0.69 0.57
N LYS A 497 34.66 0.61 -0.39
CA LYS A 497 34.38 0.03 -1.70
C LYS A 497 34.13 -1.48 -1.56
N PRO A 498 32.96 -2.01 -1.96
CA PRO A 498 32.76 -3.45 -2.03
C PRO A 498 33.62 -4.03 -3.17
N GLU A 499 34.40 -5.07 -2.86
CA GLU A 499 35.26 -5.75 -3.85
C GLU A 499 35.07 -7.26 -3.87
N ALA A 500 34.57 -7.83 -2.76
CA ALA A 500 34.32 -9.26 -2.63
C ALA A 500 32.98 -9.54 -1.94
N MET A 501 32.55 -10.80 -1.98
CA MET A 501 31.45 -11.30 -1.16
C MET A 501 31.84 -12.60 -0.46
N ALA A 502 31.17 -12.91 0.64
CA ALA A 502 31.23 -14.22 1.27
C ALA A 502 29.86 -14.64 1.79
N ILE A 503 29.67 -15.95 1.89
CA ILE A 503 28.49 -16.56 2.49
C ILE A 503 28.91 -17.52 3.60
N ARG A 504 28.03 -17.66 4.58
CA ARG A 504 28.08 -18.68 5.62
C ARG A 504 26.71 -19.31 5.74
N ALA A 505 26.63 -20.61 5.51
CA ALA A 505 25.42 -21.39 5.61
C ALA A 505 25.56 -22.46 6.70
N GLU A 506 24.62 -22.50 7.64
CA GLU A 506 24.62 -23.41 8.78
C GLU A 506 23.27 -24.12 8.89
N ARG A 507 23.28 -25.44 9.11
CA ARG A 507 22.05 -26.20 9.29
C ARG A 507 21.53 -26.03 10.72
N THR A 508 20.42 -25.31 10.88
CA THR A 508 19.78 -25.05 12.19
C THR A 508 18.69 -26.05 12.53
N ALA A 509 18.10 -26.71 11.52
CA ALA A 509 17.14 -27.80 11.68
C ALA A 509 17.25 -28.80 10.51
N PRO A 510 16.66 -30.01 10.58
CA PRO A 510 16.79 -31.01 9.51
C PRO A 510 16.36 -30.48 8.14
N HIS A 511 15.35 -29.61 8.10
CA HIS A 511 14.79 -29.00 6.88
C HIS A 511 15.10 -27.50 6.73
N THR A 512 16.06 -26.96 7.51
CA THR A 512 16.33 -25.52 7.51
C THR A 512 17.83 -25.21 7.52
N LEU A 513 18.25 -24.37 6.57
CA LEU A 513 19.60 -23.83 6.47
C LEU A 513 19.57 -22.33 6.74
N ARG A 514 20.25 -21.87 7.78
CA ARG A 514 20.42 -20.45 8.06
C ARG A 514 21.59 -19.91 7.26
N LEU A 515 21.29 -19.02 6.32
CA LEU A 515 22.24 -18.35 5.42
C LEU A 515 22.53 -16.94 5.92
N THR A 516 23.80 -16.60 6.04
CA THR A 516 24.32 -15.23 6.15
C THR A 516 25.18 -14.93 4.93
N ALA A 517 25.09 -13.73 4.37
CA ALA A 517 25.90 -13.28 3.24
C ALA A 517 26.26 -11.81 3.43
N TRP A 518 27.44 -11.40 2.99
CA TRP A 518 27.89 -10.01 3.10
C TRP A 518 28.85 -9.64 1.98
N LEU A 519 28.88 -8.35 1.65
CA LEU A 519 29.94 -7.75 0.85
C LEU A 519 31.12 -7.39 1.75
N ALA A 520 32.33 -7.45 1.21
CA ALA A 520 33.57 -7.10 1.90
C ALA A 520 34.41 -6.12 1.07
N ASP A 521 35.23 -5.34 1.78
CA ASP A 521 36.24 -4.47 1.16
C ASP A 521 37.48 -5.26 0.71
N ALA A 522 38.47 -4.58 0.12
CA ALA A 522 39.73 -5.16 -0.34
C ALA A 522 40.51 -5.89 0.77
N GLY A 523 40.25 -5.56 2.04
CA GLY A 523 40.86 -6.18 3.22
C GLY A 523 40.00 -7.30 3.82
N ASP A 524 39.05 -7.86 3.06
CA ASP A 524 38.09 -8.89 3.49
C ASP A 524 37.22 -8.48 4.70
N ARG A 525 37.12 -7.18 5.01
CA ARG A 525 36.29 -6.72 6.13
C ARG A 525 34.84 -6.56 5.66
N PRO A 526 33.88 -7.22 6.33
CA PRO A 526 32.47 -7.09 5.97
C PRO A 526 31.99 -5.64 6.04
N LEU A 527 31.13 -5.24 5.10
CA LEU A 527 30.33 -4.03 5.25
C LEU A 527 29.36 -4.20 6.43
N ALA A 528 29.17 -3.14 7.20
CA ALA A 528 28.39 -3.19 8.44
C ALA A 528 26.88 -3.33 8.17
N ASP A 529 26.42 -2.81 7.04
CA ASP A 529 25.01 -2.80 6.66
C ASP A 529 24.62 -4.03 5.84
N PRO A 530 23.36 -4.48 5.95
CA PRO A 530 22.81 -5.46 5.02
C PRO A 530 22.90 -4.97 3.57
N MET A 531 23.15 -5.90 2.65
CA MET A 531 23.26 -5.68 1.21
C MET A 531 22.26 -6.56 0.45
N PRO A 532 21.89 -6.21 -0.79
CA PRO A 532 20.90 -6.97 -1.55
C PRO A 532 21.52 -8.22 -2.19
N PHE A 533 20.95 -9.38 -1.92
CA PHE A 533 21.33 -10.67 -2.49
C PHE A 533 20.14 -11.38 -3.13
N GLU A 534 20.43 -12.16 -4.17
CA GLU A 534 19.54 -13.18 -4.70
C GLU A 534 20.02 -14.56 -4.23
N VAL A 535 19.10 -15.33 -3.67
CA VAL A 535 19.36 -16.65 -3.11
C VAL A 535 18.53 -17.67 -3.89
N ALA A 536 19.17 -18.69 -4.42
CA ALA A 536 18.53 -19.81 -5.09
C ALA A 536 19.04 -21.14 -4.52
N LEU A 537 18.14 -22.07 -4.22
CA LEU A 537 18.48 -23.47 -3.98
C LEU A 537 18.05 -24.27 -5.21
N ARG A 538 19.00 -24.96 -5.84
CA ARG A 538 18.77 -25.77 -7.04
C ARG A 538 18.84 -27.25 -6.71
N GLY A 539 17.94 -28.00 -7.36
CA GLY A 539 17.93 -29.44 -7.37
C GLY A 539 19.04 -30.02 -8.24
N PRO A 540 19.25 -31.35 -8.17
CA PRO A 540 20.25 -32.05 -8.98
C PRO A 540 19.97 -31.96 -10.50
N ASP A 541 18.73 -31.71 -10.88
CA ASP A 541 18.25 -31.48 -12.25
C ASP A 541 18.36 -30.01 -12.69
N GLY A 542 18.87 -29.13 -11.83
CA GLY A 542 18.92 -27.68 -12.05
C GLY A 542 17.61 -26.96 -11.76
N ALA A 543 16.54 -27.66 -11.36
CA ALA A 543 15.27 -27.03 -11.01
C ALA A 543 15.44 -26.13 -9.78
N THR A 544 14.80 -24.96 -9.79
CA THR A 544 14.86 -24.04 -8.66
C THR A 544 13.86 -24.47 -7.60
N LEU A 545 14.36 -24.99 -6.47
CA LEU A 545 13.57 -25.49 -5.33
C LEU A 545 13.22 -24.38 -4.33
N PHE A 546 14.05 -23.34 -4.28
CA PHE A 546 13.81 -22.12 -3.51
C PHE A 546 14.44 -20.94 -4.24
N HIS A 547 13.77 -19.80 -4.26
CA HIS A 547 14.29 -18.55 -4.81
C HIS A 547 13.77 -17.37 -3.99
N LYS A 548 14.66 -16.45 -3.62
CA LYS A 548 14.31 -15.27 -2.85
C LYS A 548 15.35 -14.16 -3.00
N PHE A 549 14.87 -12.92 -3.11
CA PHE A 549 15.69 -11.73 -2.88
C PHE A 549 15.67 -11.35 -1.40
N ALA A 550 16.83 -11.10 -0.81
CA ALA A 550 16.98 -10.85 0.62
C ALA A 550 18.04 -9.78 0.93
N ALA A 551 17.80 -9.04 2.00
CA ALA A 551 18.81 -8.19 2.62
C ALA A 551 19.63 -9.05 3.60
N LEU A 552 20.91 -9.26 3.32
CA LEU A 552 21.79 -10.09 4.15
C LEU A 552 23.01 -9.28 4.58
N GLY A 553 23.50 -9.57 5.78
CA GLY A 553 24.71 -8.97 6.32
C GLY A 553 25.30 -9.86 7.42
N PRO A 554 26.37 -9.43 8.10
CA PRO A 554 26.95 -10.19 9.20
C PRO A 554 25.95 -10.50 10.33
N GLU A 555 25.01 -9.57 10.57
CA GLU A 555 23.98 -9.65 11.61
C GLU A 555 22.59 -10.06 11.05
N SER A 556 22.45 -10.21 9.73
CA SER A 556 21.16 -10.49 9.06
C SER A 556 21.21 -11.79 8.27
N ALA A 557 20.31 -12.71 8.60
CA ALA A 557 20.28 -14.06 8.04
C ALA A 557 18.94 -14.39 7.38
N LEU A 558 18.96 -15.37 6.49
CA LEU A 558 17.78 -15.95 5.84
C LEU A 558 17.73 -17.44 6.13
N ASP A 559 16.58 -17.93 6.60
CA ASP A 559 16.30 -19.36 6.66
C ASP A 559 15.85 -19.87 5.29
N VAL A 560 16.62 -20.80 4.73
CA VAL A 560 16.39 -21.47 3.45
C VAL A 560 15.82 -22.86 3.72
N PRO A 561 14.61 -23.19 3.24
CA PRO A 561 14.05 -24.52 3.40
C PRO A 561 14.86 -25.52 2.58
N VAL A 562 15.19 -26.67 3.18
CA VAL A 562 15.91 -27.77 2.54
C VAL A 562 14.95 -28.95 2.37
N PRO A 563 14.60 -29.33 1.12
CA PRO A 563 13.71 -30.45 0.90
C PRO A 563 14.34 -31.79 1.29
N ALA A 564 13.49 -32.74 1.64
CA ALA A 564 13.89 -34.11 1.83
C ALA A 564 13.93 -34.81 0.46
N LEU A 565 15.09 -35.37 0.10
CA LEU A 565 15.25 -36.12 -1.15
C LEU A 565 15.87 -37.49 -0.84
N SER A 566 15.41 -38.52 -1.52
CA SER A 566 16.00 -39.85 -1.44
C SER A 566 17.28 -39.92 -2.28
N GLY A 567 18.30 -40.63 -1.77
CA GLY A 567 19.56 -40.86 -2.47
C GLY A 567 20.67 -39.82 -2.20
N LYS A 568 21.80 -39.95 -2.91
CA LYS A 568 22.99 -39.09 -2.79
C LYS A 568 22.89 -37.77 -3.60
N ALA A 569 21.67 -37.32 -3.92
CA ALA A 569 21.47 -36.11 -4.70
C ALA A 569 22.09 -34.90 -3.99
N ARG A 570 22.88 -34.09 -4.69
CA ARG A 570 23.45 -32.86 -4.15
C ARG A 570 22.56 -31.68 -4.55
N LEU A 571 22.17 -30.87 -3.57
CA LEU A 571 21.56 -29.58 -3.82
C LEU A 571 22.66 -28.54 -3.99
N GLU A 572 22.37 -27.48 -4.74
CA GLU A 572 23.29 -26.35 -4.91
C GLU A 572 22.64 -25.08 -4.37
N LEU A 573 23.23 -24.49 -3.33
CA LEU A 573 22.89 -23.16 -2.89
C LEU A 573 23.71 -22.15 -3.69
N CYS A 574 23.04 -21.33 -4.49
CA CYS A 574 23.63 -20.24 -5.26
C CYS A 574 23.20 -18.90 -4.65
N VAL A 575 24.17 -18.08 -4.28
CA VAL A 575 23.94 -16.74 -3.71
C VAL A 575 24.67 -15.72 -4.58
N ARG A 576 23.94 -14.76 -5.14
CA ARG A 576 24.48 -13.69 -5.98
C ARG A 576 24.26 -12.35 -5.32
N ASP A 577 25.31 -11.55 -5.18
CA ASP A 577 25.13 -10.16 -4.76
C ASP A 577 24.59 -9.30 -5.92
N LEU A 578 23.79 -8.29 -5.58
CA LEU A 578 23.11 -7.46 -6.58
C LEU A 578 23.74 -6.08 -6.75
N VAL A 579 24.98 -5.90 -6.28
CA VAL A 579 25.73 -4.64 -6.33
C VAL A 579 26.92 -4.75 -7.30
N ILE A 580 27.83 -5.70 -7.04
CA ILE A 580 29.01 -5.99 -7.86
C ILE A 580 28.84 -7.26 -8.71
N GLY A 581 27.83 -8.09 -8.42
CA GLY A 581 27.46 -9.24 -9.27
C GLY A 581 28.32 -10.49 -9.08
N SER A 582 29.09 -10.56 -7.99
CA SER A 582 29.76 -11.77 -7.56
C SER A 582 28.74 -12.84 -7.16
N THR A 583 29.12 -14.11 -7.31
CA THR A 583 28.29 -15.28 -7.00
C THR A 583 29.09 -16.30 -6.21
N ALA A 584 28.49 -16.83 -5.14
CA ALA A 584 29.00 -17.94 -4.35
C ALA A 584 28.07 -19.16 -4.50
N THR A 585 28.66 -20.34 -4.69
CA THR A 585 27.93 -21.61 -4.79
C THR A 585 28.43 -22.58 -3.72
N GLN A 586 27.50 -23.22 -3.00
CA GLN A 586 27.82 -24.20 -1.98
C GLN A 586 26.97 -25.46 -2.15
N ALA A 587 27.60 -26.63 -2.12
CA ALA A 587 26.87 -27.89 -2.10
C ALA A 587 26.13 -28.06 -0.76
N VAL A 588 24.85 -28.41 -0.83
CA VAL A 588 23.99 -28.64 0.33
C VAL A 588 23.47 -30.08 0.29
N THR A 589 23.67 -30.82 1.38
CA THR A 589 23.07 -32.15 1.54
C THR A 589 21.55 -32.02 1.71
N PRO A 590 20.71 -32.79 1.01
CA PRO A 590 19.27 -32.82 1.26
C PRO A 590 18.93 -33.16 2.71
N ALA A 591 17.74 -32.82 3.16
CA ALA A 591 17.23 -33.37 4.40
C ALA A 591 17.00 -34.89 4.25
N ALA A 592 17.15 -35.65 5.34
CA ALA A 592 16.78 -37.06 5.31
C ALA A 592 15.27 -37.20 5.00
N PRO A 593 14.86 -38.13 4.12
CA PRO A 593 13.46 -38.48 3.98
C PRO A 593 12.92 -38.85 5.36
N ALA A 594 11.98 -38.07 5.87
CA ALA A 594 11.15 -38.58 6.96
C ALA A 594 10.45 -39.83 6.40
N VAL A 595 10.49 -40.94 7.12
CA VAL A 595 9.69 -42.12 6.80
C VAL A 595 8.24 -41.73 7.07
N VAL A 596 7.62 -41.08 6.08
CA VAL A 596 6.21 -40.72 6.10
C VAL A 596 5.51 -41.84 5.35
N THR A 597 4.75 -42.65 6.07
CA THR A 597 3.73 -43.51 5.48
C THR A 597 2.84 -42.64 4.61
N ALA A 598 2.84 -42.89 3.30
CA ALA A 598 2.12 -42.11 2.30
C ALA A 598 0.62 -42.11 2.60
N ARG A 599 0.18 -41.13 3.38
CA ARG A 599 -1.20 -40.69 3.41
C ARG A 599 -1.33 -39.74 2.23
N ALA A 600 -2.18 -40.06 1.25
CA ALA A 600 -2.55 -39.08 0.23
C ALA A 600 -2.98 -37.81 0.97
N ALA A 601 -2.17 -36.75 0.87
CA ALA A 601 -2.47 -35.50 1.55
C ALA A 601 -3.76 -34.98 0.93
N ALA A 602 -4.85 -35.03 1.70
CA ALA A 602 -6.12 -34.50 1.23
C ALA A 602 -5.94 -33.04 0.83
N ASP A 603 -6.55 -32.66 -0.29
CA ASP A 603 -6.57 -31.28 -0.74
C ASP A 603 -7.52 -30.49 0.18
N LEU A 604 -6.94 -29.86 1.22
CA LEU A 604 -7.65 -29.09 2.23
C LEU A 604 -7.58 -27.59 1.88
N ILE A 605 -8.59 -27.11 1.17
CA ILE A 605 -8.71 -25.71 0.77
C ILE A 605 -9.16 -24.88 1.98
N GLY A 606 -8.39 -23.84 2.31
CA GLY A 606 -8.54 -23.07 3.54
C GLY A 606 -7.72 -23.61 4.73
N GLY A 607 -6.98 -24.71 4.53
CA GLY A 607 -6.00 -25.25 5.48
C GLY A 607 -6.56 -26.27 6.49
N ALA A 608 -5.66 -27.09 7.04
CA ALA A 608 -6.01 -28.16 7.98
C ALA A 608 -6.52 -27.64 9.34
N GLY A 609 -6.02 -26.50 9.80
CA GLY A 609 -6.39 -25.90 11.08
C GLY A 609 -7.88 -25.55 11.18
N PRO A 610 -8.45 -24.75 10.25
CA PRO A 610 -9.88 -24.47 10.23
C PRO A 610 -10.75 -25.73 10.13
N VAL A 611 -10.35 -26.72 9.30
CA VAL A 611 -11.07 -28.00 9.21
C VAL A 611 -11.08 -28.74 10.56
N ALA A 612 -9.93 -28.86 11.23
CA ALA A 612 -9.86 -29.46 12.56
C ALA A 612 -10.71 -28.71 13.59
N ALA A 613 -10.69 -27.38 13.55
CA ALA A 613 -11.49 -26.52 14.41
C ALA A 613 -12.99 -26.69 14.15
N PHE A 614 -13.42 -26.85 12.90
CA PHE A 614 -14.81 -27.16 12.55
C PHE A 614 -15.30 -28.44 13.23
N LEU A 615 -14.50 -29.50 13.11
CA LEU A 615 -14.85 -30.83 13.59
C LEU A 615 -14.96 -30.87 15.12
N SER A 616 -14.01 -30.24 15.83
CA SER A 616 -13.77 -30.52 17.26
C SER A 616 -13.90 -29.32 18.20
N GLN A 617 -13.60 -28.10 17.74
CA GLN A 617 -13.49 -26.93 18.62
C GLN A 617 -14.76 -26.08 18.60
N ARG A 618 -15.36 -25.89 17.43
CA ARG A 618 -16.60 -25.14 17.25
C ARG A 618 -17.75 -25.81 18.01
N LYS A 619 -18.68 -24.98 18.51
CA LYS A 619 -19.89 -25.40 19.23
C LYS A 619 -21.13 -25.01 18.44
N GLY A 620 -22.23 -25.71 18.67
CA GLY A 620 -23.51 -25.46 18.01
C GLY A 620 -23.93 -26.55 17.01
N PRO A 621 -25.15 -26.43 16.46
CA PRO A 621 -25.71 -27.41 15.54
C PRO A 621 -24.94 -27.47 14.21
N VAL A 622 -24.89 -28.65 13.61
CA VAL A 622 -24.39 -28.87 12.25
C VAL A 622 -25.45 -29.60 11.45
N THR A 623 -25.81 -29.08 10.28
CA THR A 623 -26.71 -29.76 9.35
C THR A 623 -25.88 -30.31 8.19
N VAL A 624 -25.88 -31.63 8.02
CA VAL A 624 -25.37 -32.29 6.82
C VAL A 624 -26.51 -32.33 5.81
N VAL A 625 -26.41 -31.55 4.75
CA VAL A 625 -27.50 -31.36 3.79
C VAL A 625 -27.28 -32.27 2.59
N LEU A 626 -28.32 -32.99 2.21
CA LEU A 626 -28.40 -33.75 0.97
C LEU A 626 -29.53 -33.19 0.13
N ASP A 627 -29.30 -33.03 -1.16
CA ASP A 627 -30.37 -32.76 -2.12
C ASP A 627 -31.18 -34.03 -2.44
N GLU A 628 -32.38 -33.90 -3.00
CA GLU A 628 -33.31 -35.04 -3.25
C GLU A 628 -32.69 -36.12 -4.15
N GLN A 629 -31.72 -35.75 -4.99
CA GLN A 629 -31.04 -36.65 -5.93
C GLN A 629 -29.77 -37.31 -5.33
N GLN A 630 -29.44 -37.02 -4.07
CA GLN A 630 -28.17 -37.41 -3.45
C GLN A 630 -28.31 -38.59 -2.47
N ASP A 631 -29.32 -39.44 -2.62
CA ASP A 631 -29.52 -40.61 -1.74
C ASP A 631 -28.30 -41.54 -1.68
N ALA A 632 -27.55 -41.67 -2.77
CA ALA A 632 -26.31 -42.44 -2.83
C ALA A 632 -25.22 -41.93 -1.86
N LEU A 633 -25.28 -40.66 -1.42
CA LEU A 633 -24.32 -40.03 -0.51
C LEU A 633 -24.76 -40.12 0.96
N ARG A 634 -25.99 -40.61 1.23
CA ARG A 634 -26.57 -40.71 2.58
C ARG A 634 -25.70 -41.49 3.57
N PRO A 635 -25.11 -42.65 3.22
CA PRO A 635 -24.23 -43.38 4.15
C PRO A 635 -23.01 -42.55 4.60
N ALA A 636 -22.40 -41.78 3.70
CA ALA A 636 -21.27 -40.91 4.02
C ALA A 636 -21.70 -39.77 4.93
N ALA A 637 -22.85 -39.15 4.63
CA ALA A 637 -23.44 -38.07 5.42
C ALA A 637 -23.75 -38.51 6.86
N GLU A 638 -24.34 -39.70 7.03
CA GLU A 638 -24.65 -40.27 8.36
C GLU A 638 -23.38 -40.60 9.15
N ARG A 639 -22.36 -41.15 8.51
CA ARG A 639 -21.05 -41.38 9.14
C ARG A 639 -20.39 -40.09 9.57
N LEU A 640 -20.44 -39.04 8.75
CA LEU A 640 -19.90 -37.73 9.12
C LEU A 640 -20.70 -37.10 10.26
N ALA A 641 -22.02 -37.21 10.26
CA ALA A 641 -22.85 -36.74 11.37
C ALA A 641 -22.51 -37.50 12.67
N ALA A 642 -22.28 -38.81 12.62
CA ALA A 642 -21.83 -39.60 13.76
C ALA A 642 -20.43 -39.18 14.25
N LEU A 643 -19.50 -38.90 13.34
CA LEU A 643 -18.17 -38.36 13.66
C LEU A 643 -18.29 -37.01 14.38
N LEU A 644 -19.08 -36.08 13.85
CA LEU A 644 -19.32 -34.77 14.47
C LEU A 644 -19.96 -34.90 15.86
N LYS A 645 -20.92 -35.83 16.04
CA LYS A 645 -21.50 -36.14 17.36
C LYS A 645 -20.45 -36.66 18.33
N LYS A 646 -19.56 -37.55 17.90
CA LYS A 646 -18.43 -38.06 18.70
C LYS A 646 -17.49 -36.94 19.12
N CYS A 647 -17.33 -35.91 18.29
CA CYS A 647 -16.57 -34.69 18.60
C CYS A 647 -17.36 -33.66 19.44
N GLY A 648 -18.56 -33.99 19.93
CA GLY A 648 -19.37 -33.13 20.80
C GLY A 648 -20.24 -32.10 20.07
N ARG A 649 -20.49 -32.26 18.77
CA ARG A 649 -21.39 -31.39 17.98
C ARG A 649 -22.81 -31.95 17.96
N LYS A 650 -23.81 -31.06 17.86
CA LYS A 650 -25.21 -31.43 17.60
C LYS A 650 -25.43 -31.60 16.08
N ALA A 651 -24.99 -32.72 15.51
CA ALA A 651 -25.08 -32.95 14.07
C ALA A 651 -26.33 -33.74 13.66
N ARG A 652 -26.91 -33.43 12.49
CA ARG A 652 -27.99 -34.19 11.87
C ARG A 652 -27.81 -34.26 10.35
N VAL A 653 -28.40 -35.26 9.72
CA VAL A 653 -28.56 -35.35 8.27
C VAL A 653 -29.95 -34.85 7.92
N LEU A 654 -30.06 -33.99 6.91
CA LEU A 654 -31.33 -33.48 6.40
C LEU A 654 -31.33 -33.66 4.88
N THR A 655 -32.42 -34.25 4.38
CA THR A 655 -32.71 -34.25 2.94
C THR A 655 -33.59 -33.05 2.66
N TRP A 656 -33.14 -32.21 1.74
CA TRP A 656 -33.68 -30.88 1.53
C TRP A 656 -34.84 -30.92 0.54
N ASP A 657 -36.05 -30.59 1.01
CA ASP A 657 -37.21 -30.34 0.15
C ASP A 657 -37.26 -28.84 -0.23
N PRO A 658 -37.29 -28.48 -1.53
CA PRO A 658 -37.43 -27.09 -1.96
C PRO A 658 -38.75 -26.43 -1.53
N ALA A 659 -39.82 -27.20 -1.30
CA ALA A 659 -41.12 -26.68 -0.85
C ALA A 659 -41.05 -26.11 0.58
N ASP A 660 -40.08 -26.54 1.38
CA ASP A 660 -39.87 -26.07 2.75
C ASP A 660 -39.14 -24.71 2.83
N ILE A 661 -38.64 -24.19 1.70
CA ILE A 661 -37.89 -22.94 1.68
C ILE A 661 -38.83 -21.73 1.59
N ARG A 662 -38.92 -20.99 2.69
CA ARG A 662 -39.75 -19.77 2.76
C ARG A 662 -39.02 -18.53 2.24
N PRO A 663 -39.70 -17.56 1.61
CA PRO A 663 -39.10 -16.27 1.31
C PRO A 663 -38.88 -15.45 2.59
N LEU A 664 -37.68 -14.89 2.76
CA LEU A 664 -37.33 -13.95 3.82
C LEU A 664 -37.06 -12.58 3.20
N ARG A 665 -38.04 -11.68 3.30
CA ARG A 665 -37.88 -10.28 2.90
C ARG A 665 -36.91 -9.58 3.84
N LEU A 666 -35.85 -8.99 3.29
CA LEU A 666 -34.83 -8.28 4.06
C LEU A 666 -35.26 -6.85 4.33
N ARG A 667 -35.76 -6.58 5.54
CA ARG A 667 -36.30 -5.27 5.96
C ARG A 667 -35.38 -4.59 6.96
N TRP A 668 -35.41 -3.25 6.97
CA TRP A 668 -34.82 -2.47 8.07
C TRP A 668 -35.63 -2.62 9.36
N HIS A 669 -36.95 -2.59 9.26
CA HIS A 669 -37.86 -2.95 10.34
C HIS A 669 -38.50 -4.32 10.08
N LEU A 670 -38.19 -5.32 10.91
CA LEU A 670 -38.71 -6.68 10.74
C LEU A 670 -40.19 -6.76 11.15
N LEU A 671 -41.03 -7.31 10.26
CA LEU A 671 -42.42 -7.64 10.60
C LEU A 671 -42.50 -8.99 11.31
N LYS A 672 -43.63 -9.27 11.97
CA LYS A 672 -43.90 -10.54 12.64
C LYS A 672 -43.64 -11.76 11.74
N GLU A 673 -44.10 -11.72 10.50
CA GLU A 673 -43.87 -12.78 9.50
C GLU A 673 -42.38 -13.04 9.22
N ASN A 674 -41.53 -12.00 9.28
CA ASN A 674 -40.09 -12.15 9.12
C ASN A 674 -39.46 -12.77 10.37
N LEU A 675 -39.92 -12.35 11.56
CA LEU A 675 -39.48 -12.90 12.84
C LEU A 675 -39.80 -14.40 12.94
N ASP A 676 -41.00 -14.82 12.52
CA ASP A 676 -41.42 -16.22 12.53
C ASP A 676 -40.50 -17.09 11.65
N VAL A 677 -40.13 -16.60 10.46
CA VAL A 677 -39.15 -17.29 9.58
C VAL A 677 -37.77 -17.32 10.25
N ILE A 678 -37.31 -16.22 10.83
CA ILE A 678 -36.00 -16.13 11.50
C ILE A 678 -35.91 -17.07 12.70
N GLU A 679 -36.96 -17.17 13.52
CA GLU A 679 -37.00 -18.11 14.64
C GLU A 679 -36.98 -19.58 14.16
N GLY A 680 -37.68 -19.89 13.07
CA GLY A 680 -37.59 -21.20 12.41
C GLY A 680 -36.17 -21.54 11.94
N LEU A 681 -35.45 -20.56 11.37
CA LEU A 681 -34.06 -20.73 10.98
C LEU A 681 -33.14 -20.98 12.18
N LYS A 682 -33.30 -20.25 13.29
CA LYS A 682 -32.49 -20.38 14.51
C LYS A 682 -32.62 -21.77 15.16
N ALA A 683 -33.79 -22.40 15.06
CA ALA A 683 -33.97 -23.80 15.49
C ALA A 683 -33.07 -24.78 14.69
N GLY A 684 -32.63 -24.33 13.52
CA GLY A 684 -31.61 -24.94 12.69
C GLY A 684 -32.10 -25.74 11.47
N PRO A 685 -33.27 -26.42 11.43
CA PRO A 685 -33.59 -27.30 10.30
C PRO A 685 -34.13 -26.51 9.09
N ALA A 686 -34.60 -25.29 9.29
CA ALA A 686 -35.22 -24.51 8.23
C ALA A 686 -34.18 -23.87 7.28
N PHE A 687 -34.65 -23.60 6.07
CA PHE A 687 -33.98 -22.81 5.05
C PHE A 687 -34.91 -21.70 4.56
N ALA A 688 -34.32 -20.59 4.11
CA ALA A 688 -35.09 -19.49 3.53
C ALA A 688 -34.39 -18.87 2.32
N TRP A 689 -35.17 -18.34 1.38
CA TRP A 689 -34.67 -17.53 0.27
C TRP A 689 -34.69 -16.07 0.66
N ARG A 690 -33.53 -15.42 0.71
CA ARG A 690 -33.44 -13.96 0.84
C ARG A 690 -34.14 -13.31 -0.34
N VAL A 691 -35.06 -12.40 -0.04
CA VAL A 691 -35.71 -11.54 -1.01
C VAL A 691 -35.36 -10.12 -0.66
N GLY A 692 -34.54 -9.51 -1.51
CA GLY A 692 -34.19 -8.11 -1.45
C GLY A 692 -35.41 -7.19 -1.55
N LEU A 693 -35.30 -5.99 -1.01
CA LEU A 693 -36.30 -4.93 -1.14
C LEU A 693 -35.62 -3.64 -1.59
N GLN A 694 -36.42 -2.70 -2.12
CA GLN A 694 -35.88 -1.42 -2.57
C GLN A 694 -35.12 -0.73 -1.43
N PRO A 695 -33.88 -0.26 -1.69
CA PRO A 695 -33.12 0.50 -0.72
C PRO A 695 -33.86 1.79 -0.36
N TRP A 696 -33.59 2.29 0.84
CA TRP A 696 -34.18 3.53 1.31
C TRP A 696 -33.79 4.71 0.40
N VAL A 697 -34.78 5.48 -0.07
CA VAL A 697 -34.57 6.75 -0.76
C VAL A 697 -35.16 7.85 0.12
N ALA A 698 -34.30 8.75 0.59
CA ALA A 698 -34.57 9.73 1.64
C ALA A 698 -35.80 10.63 1.44
N GLU A 699 -36.29 10.73 0.21
CA GLU A 699 -37.32 11.69 -0.17
C GLU A 699 -38.77 11.18 -0.02
N LYS A 700 -39.02 9.87 0.17
CA LYS A 700 -40.41 9.33 0.16
C LYS A 700 -40.82 8.42 1.32
N HIS A 701 -39.91 7.71 1.98
CA HIS A 701 -40.25 6.68 2.96
C HIS A 701 -39.31 6.70 4.17
N GLY A 702 -39.78 6.27 5.34
CA GLY A 702 -38.95 6.10 6.55
C GLY A 702 -38.43 4.66 6.72
N PHE A 703 -37.47 4.43 7.62
CA PHE A 703 -36.95 3.09 7.95
C PHE A 703 -38.02 2.12 8.48
N GLU A 704 -39.12 2.65 9.01
CA GLU A 704 -40.29 1.90 9.48
C GLU A 704 -41.25 1.48 8.34
N ASP A 705 -41.05 1.95 7.10
CA ASP A 705 -41.92 1.60 5.98
C ASP A 705 -41.72 0.12 5.57
N PRO A 706 -42.77 -0.71 5.57
CA PRO A 706 -42.69 -2.13 5.21
C PRO A 706 -42.46 -2.37 3.72
N ARG A 707 -42.11 -1.37 2.91
CA ARG A 707 -41.62 -1.55 1.54
C ARG A 707 -40.12 -1.31 1.42
N CYS A 708 -39.52 -0.70 2.45
CA CYS A 708 -38.10 -0.41 2.49
C CYS A 708 -37.32 -1.60 3.07
N GLY A 709 -36.13 -1.82 2.52
CA GLY A 709 -35.23 -2.86 3.02
C GLY A 709 -33.87 -2.77 2.39
N TYR A 710 -33.18 -3.91 2.31
CA TYR A 710 -31.82 -3.98 1.78
C TYR A 710 -31.59 -5.24 0.98
N ASP A 711 -30.60 -5.16 0.10
CA ASP A 711 -30.03 -6.33 -0.57
C ASP A 711 -28.82 -6.84 0.21
N GLU A 712 -28.61 -8.16 0.20
CA GLU A 712 -27.45 -8.78 0.84
C GLU A 712 -26.59 -9.50 -0.19
N TYR A 713 -25.30 -9.14 -0.26
CA TYR A 713 -24.31 -9.83 -1.09
C TYR A 713 -24.19 -11.32 -0.72
N GLY A 714 -24.07 -12.19 -1.71
CA GLY A 714 -23.84 -13.63 -1.49
C GLY A 714 -24.93 -14.54 -2.07
N PRO A 715 -24.93 -15.84 -1.70
CA PRO A 715 -26.02 -16.74 -2.03
C PRO A 715 -27.36 -16.22 -1.47
N ARG A 716 -28.44 -16.48 -2.20
CA ARG A 716 -29.80 -16.17 -1.77
C ARG A 716 -30.23 -17.06 -0.61
N LEU A 717 -29.71 -18.27 -0.51
CA LEU A 717 -30.07 -19.24 0.53
C LEU A 717 -29.56 -18.78 1.90
N ARG A 718 -30.43 -18.85 2.91
CA ARG A 718 -30.10 -18.59 4.31
C ARG A 718 -30.31 -19.86 5.14
N HIS A 719 -29.34 -20.13 6.01
CA HIS A 719 -29.34 -21.18 7.00
C HIS A 719 -28.59 -20.69 8.25
N ASP A 720 -29.17 -20.90 9.43
CA ASP A 720 -28.69 -20.31 10.68
C ASP A 720 -27.96 -21.35 11.57
N ALA A 721 -27.26 -22.31 10.94
CA ALA A 721 -26.41 -23.31 11.59
C ALA A 721 -25.17 -23.64 10.73
N ASP A 722 -24.15 -24.27 11.34
CA ASP A 722 -23.01 -24.77 10.57
C ASP A 722 -23.49 -25.86 9.59
N VAL A 723 -22.86 -25.99 8.42
CA VAL A 723 -23.37 -26.84 7.33
C VAL A 723 -22.30 -27.77 6.76
N VAL A 724 -22.69 -28.96 6.30
CA VAL A 724 -21.86 -29.79 5.43
C VAL A 724 -22.61 -30.08 4.13
N LEU A 725 -21.93 -29.87 3.00
CA LEU A 725 -22.45 -30.08 1.66
C LEU A 725 -21.57 -31.09 0.91
N PHE A 726 -22.18 -32.01 0.17
CA PHE A 726 -21.49 -33.00 -0.68
C PHE A 726 -21.79 -32.77 -2.16
N GLY A 727 -20.92 -33.27 -3.03
CA GLY A 727 -21.18 -33.36 -4.48
C GLY A 727 -20.70 -32.16 -5.28
N ALA A 728 -21.48 -31.75 -6.28
CA ALA A 728 -21.18 -30.67 -7.20
C ALA A 728 -22.33 -29.64 -7.29
N PRO A 729 -22.05 -28.38 -7.69
CA PRO A 729 -23.09 -27.38 -7.96
C PRO A 729 -24.16 -27.82 -8.97
N SER A 730 -23.89 -28.81 -9.82
CA SER A 730 -24.87 -29.38 -10.77
C SER A 730 -25.87 -30.33 -10.11
N ASP A 731 -25.56 -30.91 -8.95
CA ASP A 731 -26.38 -31.91 -8.26
C ASP A 731 -26.86 -31.48 -6.86
N HIS A 732 -26.47 -30.27 -6.42
CA HIS A 732 -26.89 -29.71 -5.13
C HIS A 732 -27.18 -28.20 -5.23
N ARG A 733 -28.42 -27.82 -4.96
CA ARG A 733 -28.93 -26.44 -5.12
C ARG A 733 -28.22 -25.39 -4.25
N ALA A 734 -27.70 -25.78 -3.08
CA ALA A 734 -26.99 -24.90 -2.16
C ALA A 734 -25.57 -24.63 -2.67
N LEU A 735 -24.94 -25.66 -3.27
CA LEU A 735 -23.69 -25.52 -3.99
C LEU A 735 -23.86 -24.74 -5.29
N ALA A 736 -25.00 -24.87 -5.97
CA ALA A 736 -25.35 -24.05 -7.14
C ALA A 736 -25.36 -22.55 -6.80
N ASP A 737 -26.02 -22.18 -5.70
CA ASP A 737 -26.11 -20.80 -5.21
C ASP A 737 -24.75 -20.29 -4.69
N LEU A 738 -23.91 -21.18 -4.16
CA LEU A 738 -22.55 -20.87 -3.73
C LEU A 738 -21.52 -20.81 -4.86
N LYS A 739 -21.80 -21.33 -6.06
CA LYS A 739 -20.84 -21.53 -7.15
C LYS A 739 -19.91 -20.33 -7.42
N PRO A 740 -20.37 -19.06 -7.43
CA PRO A 740 -19.49 -17.90 -7.64
C PRO A 740 -18.45 -17.68 -6.53
N TYR A 741 -18.69 -18.24 -5.34
CA TYR A 741 -17.90 -18.05 -4.12
C TYR A 741 -17.03 -19.27 -3.77
N LEU A 742 -17.12 -20.35 -4.55
CA LEU A 742 -16.33 -21.56 -4.35
C LEU A 742 -14.97 -21.41 -5.04
N ARG A 743 -13.89 -21.74 -4.32
CA ARG A 743 -12.53 -21.77 -4.87
C ARG A 743 -12.35 -22.86 -5.93
N ARG A 744 -12.99 -24.02 -5.70
CA ARG A 744 -13.00 -25.17 -6.59
C ARG A 744 -14.37 -25.80 -6.66
N VAL A 745 -14.63 -26.44 -7.78
CA VAL A 745 -15.85 -27.17 -8.11
C VAL A 745 -15.41 -28.46 -8.83
N PRO A 746 -16.05 -29.62 -8.59
CA PRO A 746 -15.82 -30.81 -9.37
C PRO A 746 -15.97 -30.54 -10.86
N THR A 747 -15.03 -31.09 -11.63
CA THR A 747 -14.97 -31.08 -13.08
C THR A 747 -14.89 -32.52 -13.58
N ASP A 748 -15.02 -32.72 -14.89
CA ASP A 748 -14.95 -34.05 -15.49
C ASP A 748 -13.61 -34.75 -15.27
N SER A 749 -12.54 -34.00 -14.98
CA SER A 749 -11.19 -34.51 -14.75
C SER A 749 -10.73 -34.44 -13.29
N HIS A 750 -11.43 -33.72 -12.41
CA HIS A 750 -10.99 -33.52 -11.03
C HIS A 750 -12.17 -33.22 -10.09
N PRO A 751 -12.33 -33.94 -8.96
CA PRO A 751 -11.53 -35.09 -8.58
C PRO A 751 -11.78 -36.29 -9.52
N ALA A 752 -10.81 -37.21 -9.61
CA ALA A 752 -11.02 -38.49 -10.28
C ALA A 752 -12.13 -39.29 -9.56
N PRO A 753 -12.75 -40.30 -10.19
CA PRO A 753 -13.68 -41.21 -9.50
C PRO A 753 -13.06 -41.76 -8.21
N GLY A 754 -13.84 -41.78 -7.11
CA GLY A 754 -13.35 -42.11 -5.77
C GLY A 754 -12.45 -41.06 -5.11
N GLY A 755 -12.11 -39.98 -5.80
CA GLY A 755 -11.33 -38.86 -5.28
C GLY A 755 -12.20 -37.77 -4.65
N PHE A 756 -11.57 -36.88 -3.88
CA PHE A 756 -12.25 -35.78 -3.21
C PHE A 756 -11.32 -34.58 -2.95
N PHE A 757 -11.92 -33.45 -2.62
CA PHE A 757 -11.27 -32.34 -1.92
C PHE A 757 -12.18 -31.84 -0.79
N ILE A 758 -11.61 -31.17 0.21
CA ILE A 758 -12.37 -30.55 1.31
C ILE A 758 -12.10 -29.06 1.30
N HIS A 759 -13.16 -28.27 1.19
CA HIS A 759 -13.10 -26.81 1.23
C HIS A 759 -13.81 -26.29 2.47
N TYR A 760 -13.06 -25.63 3.35
CA TYR A 760 -13.64 -24.88 4.46
C TYR A 760 -14.33 -23.62 3.93
N LEU A 761 -15.63 -23.46 4.21
CA LEU A 761 -16.41 -22.30 3.83
C LEU A 761 -16.64 -21.43 5.07
N TRP A 762 -16.23 -20.16 5.02
CA TRP A 762 -16.51 -19.22 6.10
C TRP A 762 -17.88 -18.59 5.88
N SER A 763 -18.78 -18.70 6.86
CA SER A 763 -20.08 -18.02 6.84
C SER A 763 -20.88 -18.11 5.51
N PRO A 764 -20.97 -19.27 4.83
CA PRO A 764 -21.54 -19.37 3.48
C PRO A 764 -22.98 -18.84 3.40
N PHE A 765 -23.82 -19.17 4.39
CA PHE A 765 -25.24 -18.81 4.39
C PHE A 765 -25.64 -17.81 5.47
N ARG A 766 -24.88 -17.69 6.57
CA ARG A 766 -25.08 -16.68 7.62
C ARG A 766 -23.75 -16.35 8.29
N GLY A 767 -23.58 -15.09 8.68
CA GLY A 767 -22.44 -14.67 9.48
C GLY A 767 -22.33 -15.46 10.78
N GLY A 768 -21.22 -16.18 10.94
CA GLY A 768 -20.90 -16.93 12.16
C GLY A 768 -21.24 -18.41 12.07
N CYS A 769 -21.90 -18.85 11.00
CA CYS A 769 -22.24 -20.23 10.72
C CYS A 769 -21.39 -20.73 9.54
N ASP A 770 -20.37 -21.53 9.82
CA ASP A 770 -19.39 -21.97 8.83
C ASP A 770 -19.82 -23.28 8.14
N GLY A 771 -19.11 -23.69 7.10
CA GLY A 771 -19.41 -24.94 6.42
C GLY A 771 -18.20 -25.74 5.97
N LEU A 772 -18.43 -27.02 5.72
CA LEU A 772 -17.53 -27.88 4.97
C LEU A 772 -18.17 -28.24 3.63
N TYR A 773 -17.45 -27.98 2.55
CA TYR A 773 -17.80 -28.49 1.24
C TYR A 773 -16.89 -29.66 0.88
N VAL A 774 -17.49 -30.84 0.76
CA VAL A 774 -16.86 -32.05 0.26
C VAL A 774 -17.12 -32.17 -1.24
N GLY A 775 -16.15 -31.78 -2.05
CA GLY A 775 -16.23 -31.91 -3.50
C GLY A 775 -15.88 -33.32 -3.92
N CYS A 776 -16.88 -34.07 -4.39
CA CYS A 776 -16.76 -35.45 -4.86
C CYS A 776 -17.71 -35.68 -6.05
N ARG A 777 -17.43 -36.71 -6.87
CA ARG A 777 -18.28 -37.06 -8.03
C ARG A 777 -19.18 -38.27 -7.77
N ASP A 778 -18.85 -39.07 -6.77
CA ASP A 778 -19.51 -40.34 -6.47
C ASP A 778 -19.48 -40.62 -4.95
N ALA A 779 -20.19 -41.67 -4.54
CA ALA A 779 -20.24 -42.11 -3.16
C ALA A 779 -18.87 -42.54 -2.62
N ALA A 780 -18.02 -43.16 -3.46
CA ALA A 780 -16.69 -43.59 -3.04
C ALA A 780 -15.80 -42.40 -2.63
N GLY A 781 -15.86 -41.30 -3.37
CA GLY A 781 -15.16 -40.05 -3.03
C GLY A 781 -15.69 -39.42 -1.74
N ALA A 782 -17.02 -39.42 -1.54
CA ALA A 782 -17.61 -38.95 -0.29
C ALA A 782 -17.12 -39.78 0.92
N GLU A 783 -17.05 -41.10 0.78
CA GLU A 783 -16.54 -41.97 1.84
C GLU A 783 -15.06 -41.77 2.16
N ALA A 784 -14.25 -41.63 1.11
CA ALA A 784 -12.84 -41.33 1.25
C ALA A 784 -12.62 -39.98 1.99
N ALA A 785 -13.46 -38.97 1.71
CA ALA A 785 -13.42 -37.69 2.40
C ALA A 785 -13.77 -37.82 3.89
N VAL A 786 -14.80 -38.58 4.24
CA VAL A 786 -15.20 -38.80 5.64
C VAL A 786 -14.12 -39.58 6.40
N ALA A 787 -13.52 -40.60 5.78
CA ALA A 787 -12.39 -41.32 6.35
C ALA A 787 -11.19 -40.40 6.58
N CYS A 788 -10.93 -39.47 5.67
CA CYS A 788 -9.90 -38.44 5.85
C CYS A 788 -10.21 -37.53 7.04
N LEU A 789 -11.42 -36.97 7.11
CA LEU A 789 -11.86 -36.07 8.19
C LEU A 789 -11.76 -36.70 9.58
N ALA A 790 -12.03 -38.01 9.69
CA ALA A 790 -11.90 -38.76 10.95
C ALA A 790 -10.46 -38.80 11.50
N THR A 791 -9.48 -38.40 10.69
CA THR A 791 -8.07 -38.56 10.97
C THR A 791 -7.26 -37.26 10.92
N VAL A 792 -7.93 -36.13 10.68
CA VAL A 792 -7.31 -34.80 10.76
C VAL A 792 -6.91 -34.55 12.21
N PRO A 793 -5.61 -34.39 12.53
CA PRO A 793 -5.17 -34.27 13.91
C PRO A 793 -5.73 -32.99 14.55
N SER A 794 -6.20 -33.12 15.79
CA SER A 794 -6.49 -32.00 16.70
C SER A 794 -5.20 -31.21 16.92
N SER A 795 -4.98 -30.13 16.18
CA SER A 795 -3.75 -29.35 16.25
C SER A 795 -3.63 -28.63 17.58
N SER A 796 -2.70 -29.07 18.43
CA SER A 796 -1.98 -28.20 19.36
C SER A 796 -0.54 -28.07 18.82
N PRO A 797 0.04 -26.87 18.68
CA PRO A 797 1.38 -26.73 18.10
C PRO A 797 2.41 -27.35 19.06
N ALA A 798 3.14 -28.36 18.60
CA ALA A 798 4.29 -28.87 19.34
C ALA A 798 5.45 -27.87 19.25
N PRO A 799 6.20 -27.60 20.34
CA PRO A 799 7.41 -26.80 20.29
C PRO A 799 8.44 -27.53 19.43
N MET A 800 9.09 -26.80 18.52
CA MET A 800 10.17 -27.37 17.71
C MET A 800 11.34 -27.80 18.59
N PRO A 801 11.92 -29.00 18.37
CA PRO A 801 13.14 -29.40 19.06
C PRO A 801 14.33 -28.59 18.53
N THR A 802 15.04 -27.93 19.43
CA THR A 802 16.33 -27.30 19.17
C THR A 802 17.42 -28.37 19.07
N LEU A 803 18.05 -28.50 17.90
CA LEU A 803 19.27 -29.30 17.73
C LEU A 803 20.47 -28.57 18.34
N LYS A 804 21.36 -29.32 19.01
CA LYS A 804 22.66 -28.80 19.45
C LYS A 804 23.57 -28.60 18.22
N PRO A 805 24.26 -27.45 18.09
CA PRO A 805 25.11 -27.14 16.94
C PRO A 805 26.31 -28.08 16.89
N GLY A 806 26.40 -28.89 15.83
CA GLY A 806 27.39 -29.97 15.70
C GLY A 806 28.38 -29.82 14.53
N THR A 807 28.39 -28.70 13.79
CA THR A 807 29.28 -28.55 12.63
C THR A 807 29.86 -27.14 12.57
N LYS A 808 31.18 -27.03 12.44
CA LYS A 808 31.84 -25.73 12.25
C LYS A 808 31.31 -25.09 10.95
N PRO A 809 30.86 -23.82 10.99
CA PRO A 809 30.31 -23.18 9.81
C PRO A 809 31.40 -23.00 8.74
N VAL A 810 31.10 -23.41 7.51
CA VAL A 810 31.98 -23.18 6.35
C VAL A 810 31.65 -21.82 5.77
N ILE A 811 32.68 -20.97 5.61
CA ILE A 811 32.59 -19.70 4.90
C ILE A 811 33.02 -19.94 3.45
N THR A 812 32.15 -19.65 2.50
CA THR A 812 32.43 -19.77 1.06
C THR A 812 32.59 -18.37 0.47
N ARG A 813 33.71 -18.10 -0.21
CA ARG A 813 33.93 -16.82 -0.93
C ARG A 813 33.21 -16.86 -2.28
N GLY A 814 32.67 -15.72 -2.69
CA GLY A 814 32.16 -15.57 -4.06
C GLY A 814 33.27 -15.52 -5.09
N GLY A 815 32.92 -15.80 -6.34
CA GLY A 815 33.82 -15.64 -7.48
C GLY A 815 34.09 -14.17 -7.81
N ALA A 816 34.79 -13.93 -8.93
CA ALA A 816 35.03 -12.58 -9.41
C ALA A 816 33.70 -11.87 -9.74
N PRO A 817 33.61 -10.53 -9.53
CA PRO A 817 32.47 -9.73 -9.95
C PRO A 817 32.13 -9.94 -11.43
N ALA A 818 30.86 -10.17 -11.73
CA ALA A 818 30.36 -10.33 -13.09
C ALA A 818 29.34 -9.23 -13.43
N PRO A 819 29.29 -8.74 -14.69
CA PRO A 819 28.31 -7.73 -15.08
C PRO A 819 26.88 -8.18 -14.83
N LEU A 820 26.13 -7.36 -14.10
CA LEU A 820 24.71 -7.56 -13.85
C LEU A 820 23.90 -6.98 -15.02
N LYS A 821 22.74 -7.59 -15.32
CA LYS A 821 21.83 -7.09 -16.34
C LYS A 821 21.26 -5.73 -15.96
N SER A 822 21.34 -4.76 -16.87
CA SER A 822 20.71 -3.46 -16.74
C SER A 822 19.20 -3.58 -16.53
N MET A 823 18.69 -2.85 -15.54
CA MET A 823 17.27 -2.79 -15.23
C MET A 823 16.54 -1.73 -16.07
N VAL A 824 17.27 -0.88 -16.80
CA VAL A 824 16.68 0.19 -17.62
C VAL A 824 16.69 -0.10 -19.12
N GLU A 825 17.71 -0.81 -19.60
CA GLU A 825 17.90 -1.07 -21.02
C GLU A 825 16.77 -1.95 -21.60
N GLY A 826 16.14 -1.46 -22.68
CA GLY A 826 15.04 -2.14 -23.36
C GLY A 826 13.71 -2.18 -22.60
N LYS A 827 13.64 -1.59 -21.40
CA LYS A 827 12.46 -1.63 -20.52
C LYS A 827 11.76 -0.27 -20.37
N PHE A 828 12.54 0.82 -20.38
CA PHE A 828 12.03 2.20 -20.45
C PHE A 828 12.40 2.78 -21.81
N GLY A 829 11.62 3.76 -22.28
CA GLY A 829 11.59 4.23 -23.66
C GLY A 829 12.94 4.65 -24.28
N THR A 830 12.88 5.07 -25.55
CA THR A 830 14.04 5.63 -26.26
C THR A 830 14.58 6.87 -25.54
N PRO A 831 15.91 7.06 -25.39
CA PRO A 831 16.47 8.28 -24.83
C PRO A 831 15.99 9.50 -25.60
N VAL A 832 15.64 10.54 -24.86
CA VAL A 832 15.53 11.89 -25.40
C VAL A 832 16.93 12.52 -25.40
N LEU A 833 17.43 12.83 -26.60
CA LEU A 833 18.76 13.39 -26.81
C LEU A 833 18.76 14.91 -26.64
N ASP A 834 17.69 15.56 -27.08
CA ASP A 834 17.58 17.01 -27.04
C ASP A 834 16.10 17.45 -26.96
N ILE A 835 15.90 18.59 -26.31
CA ILE A 835 14.62 19.27 -26.19
C ILE A 835 14.83 20.75 -26.41
N ALA A 836 14.07 21.32 -27.35
CA ALA A 836 14.06 22.75 -27.60
C ALA A 836 12.64 23.28 -27.67
N PHE A 837 12.42 24.47 -27.12
CA PHE A 837 11.19 25.22 -27.34
C PHE A 837 11.33 26.13 -28.57
N SER A 838 10.24 26.39 -29.27
CA SER A 838 10.21 27.47 -30.26
C SER A 838 10.50 28.83 -29.57
N PRO A 839 10.98 29.84 -30.31
CA PRO A 839 11.29 31.17 -29.73
C PRO A 839 10.11 31.83 -29.01
N ASP A 840 8.88 31.52 -29.40
CA ASP A 840 7.63 32.02 -28.79
C ASP A 840 7.09 31.11 -27.67
N GLY A 841 7.80 30.02 -27.33
CA GLY A 841 7.39 29.03 -26.34
C GLY A 841 6.21 28.14 -26.75
N SER A 842 5.59 28.36 -27.92
CA SER A 842 4.34 27.69 -28.30
C SER A 842 4.50 26.24 -28.74
N ARG A 843 5.74 25.79 -29.01
CA ARG A 843 6.05 24.45 -29.51
C ARG A 843 7.22 23.83 -28.77
N LEU A 844 7.14 22.52 -28.60
CA LEU A 844 8.20 21.68 -28.08
C LEU A 844 8.73 20.75 -29.17
N PHE A 845 10.03 20.81 -29.42
CA PHE A 845 10.78 19.91 -30.28
C PHE A 845 11.50 18.88 -29.42
N VAL A 846 11.34 17.60 -29.74
CA VAL A 846 11.95 16.49 -29.01
C VAL A 846 12.74 15.63 -29.99
N THR A 847 14.05 15.49 -29.74
CA THR A 847 14.94 14.60 -30.49
C THR A 847 15.15 13.32 -29.70
N THR A 848 14.95 12.15 -30.32
CA THR A 848 15.11 10.84 -29.67
C THR A 848 16.10 9.94 -30.41
N ALA A 849 16.66 8.94 -29.73
CA ALA A 849 17.73 8.10 -30.29
C ALA A 849 17.30 6.95 -31.24
N SER A 850 16.06 6.89 -31.76
CA SER A 850 15.59 5.78 -32.62
C SER A 850 15.57 6.14 -34.13
N TYR A 851 16.08 5.38 -35.12
CA TYR A 851 16.65 4.00 -35.17
C TYR A 851 17.71 3.81 -36.29
N GLY A 852 18.72 2.97 -36.02
CA GLY A 852 19.59 2.28 -37.00
C GLY A 852 19.56 0.75 -36.90
N ARG A 853 18.50 0.16 -36.31
CA ARG A 853 18.30 -1.29 -36.14
C ARG A 853 16.82 -1.67 -36.28
N SER A 854 16.31 -1.55 -37.50
CA SER A 854 15.21 -2.34 -38.08
C SER A 854 15.06 -1.93 -39.55
N ALA A 855 16.06 -2.28 -40.36
CA ALA A 855 16.03 -2.15 -41.81
C ALA A 855 16.41 -3.51 -42.41
N MET A 856 15.47 -4.46 -42.34
CA MET A 856 15.30 -5.64 -43.19
C MET A 856 13.82 -6.04 -42.95
N GLY A 857 12.85 -6.02 -43.87
CA GLY A 857 12.87 -6.14 -45.31
C GLY A 857 12.36 -7.53 -45.71
N SER A 858 11.03 -7.70 -45.88
CA SER A 858 10.40 -8.62 -46.86
C SER A 858 8.86 -8.64 -46.75
N PRO A 859 8.11 -9.01 -47.82
CA PRO A 859 6.98 -8.20 -48.31
C PRO A 859 5.67 -9.00 -48.53
N THR A 860 4.61 -8.28 -48.96
CA THR A 860 3.36 -8.75 -49.66
C THR A 860 2.42 -9.70 -48.91
N GLY A 861 1.08 -9.57 -48.85
CA GLY A 861 0.01 -8.71 -49.39
C GLY A 861 -1.30 -9.07 -48.62
N GLY A 862 -2.48 -8.46 -48.77
CA GLY A 862 -2.95 -7.32 -49.53
C GLY A 862 -4.31 -6.84 -48.98
N ILE A 863 -4.57 -5.55 -49.23
CA ILE A 863 -5.84 -4.88 -49.57
C ILE A 863 -7.05 -5.01 -48.63
N GLY A 864 -7.34 -3.89 -47.95
CA GLY A 864 -8.68 -3.47 -47.53
C GLY A 864 -8.67 -1.98 -47.15
N ARG A 865 -9.00 -1.10 -48.11
CA ARG A 865 -9.02 0.36 -47.96
C ARG A 865 -10.11 0.81 -46.99
N GLY A 866 -9.75 1.64 -46.01
CA GLY A 866 -10.67 2.45 -45.22
C GLY A 866 -9.87 3.27 -44.21
N GLY A 867 -9.67 4.57 -44.49
CA GLY A 867 -8.79 5.43 -43.70
C GLY A 867 -9.27 5.64 -42.27
N THR A 868 -8.40 5.38 -41.31
CA THR A 868 -8.51 5.83 -39.92
C THR A 868 -7.43 6.87 -39.63
N SER A 869 -7.81 8.13 -39.80
CA SER A 869 -7.26 9.23 -39.02
C SER A 869 -7.65 9.01 -37.55
N CYS A 870 -6.69 8.74 -36.67
CA CYS A 870 -6.89 8.79 -35.23
C CYS A 870 -7.10 10.26 -34.79
N LEU A 871 -8.35 10.72 -34.89
CA LEU A 871 -8.85 11.86 -34.13
C LEU A 871 -9.23 11.35 -32.74
N TRP A 872 -8.58 11.89 -31.72
CA TRP A 872 -9.03 11.77 -30.34
C TRP A 872 -10.34 12.55 -30.18
N THR A 873 -11.46 11.86 -29.94
CA THR A 873 -12.71 12.48 -29.51
C THR A 873 -12.91 12.26 -28.01
N THR A 874 -12.79 13.35 -27.24
CA THR A 874 -13.32 13.49 -25.87
C THR A 874 -14.85 13.69 -25.89
N PRO A 875 -15.60 13.30 -24.85
CA PRO A 875 -17.00 13.69 -24.69
C PRO A 875 -17.10 15.20 -24.33
N PRO A 876 -18.26 15.85 -24.57
CA PRO A 876 -18.34 17.31 -24.57
C PRO A 876 -18.53 17.87 -23.15
N TYR A 877 -17.55 18.64 -22.68
CA TYR A 877 -17.81 19.81 -21.84
C TYR A 877 -17.07 21.00 -22.47
N GLY A 878 -17.84 21.98 -22.94
CA GLY A 878 -17.35 23.08 -23.74
C GLY A 878 -16.49 24.07 -22.94
N SER A 879 -15.29 24.33 -23.44
CA SER A 879 -14.72 25.68 -23.56
C SER A 879 -13.54 25.62 -24.54
N ALA A 880 -13.56 26.50 -25.53
CA ALA A 880 -12.58 26.54 -26.60
C ALA A 880 -11.27 27.17 -26.11
N CYS A 881 -10.19 26.40 -26.13
CA CYS A 881 -8.80 26.89 -26.10
C CYS A 881 -7.99 26.11 -27.13
N GLY A 882 -7.28 26.82 -28.01
CA GLY A 882 -6.46 26.23 -29.07
C GLY A 882 -5.34 25.36 -28.50
N MET A 883 -5.15 24.17 -29.06
CA MET A 883 -4.11 23.23 -28.65
C MET A 883 -2.77 23.54 -29.36
N PRO A 884 -1.62 23.45 -28.67
CA PRO A 884 -0.31 23.42 -29.32
C PRO A 884 -0.07 22.06 -30.01
N THR A 885 0.69 22.08 -31.12
CA THR A 885 1.03 20.89 -31.92
C THR A 885 2.46 20.44 -31.60
N ILE A 886 2.63 19.17 -31.21
CA ILE A 886 3.95 18.55 -30.97
C ILE A 886 4.52 18.06 -32.31
N TYR A 887 5.76 18.42 -32.63
CA TYR A 887 6.47 17.95 -33.83
C TYR A 887 7.71 17.14 -33.42
N ILE A 888 7.78 15.89 -33.88
CA ILE A 888 8.94 15.02 -33.71
C ILE A 888 9.80 15.16 -34.97
N ALA A 889 10.99 15.74 -34.85
CA ALA A 889 11.94 15.86 -35.95
C ALA A 889 12.96 14.71 -35.90
N SER A 890 13.17 14.05 -37.04
CA SER A 890 14.20 13.04 -37.25
C SER A 890 15.36 13.65 -38.02
N THR A 891 16.59 13.50 -37.53
CA THR A 891 17.79 13.90 -38.25
C THR A 891 18.21 12.76 -39.19
N ALA A 892 18.05 12.99 -40.49
CA ALA A 892 18.76 12.27 -41.53
C ALA A 892 19.76 13.22 -42.19
N ASP A 893 20.90 12.64 -42.57
CA ASP A 893 22.07 13.28 -43.15
C ASP A 893 21.76 14.11 -44.42
N GLY A 894 22.63 15.08 -44.70
CA GLY A 894 22.33 16.25 -45.53
C GLY A 894 22.02 16.00 -47.03
N SER A 895 21.25 16.92 -47.60
CA SER A 895 21.59 17.56 -48.88
C SER A 895 20.61 18.69 -49.22
N THR A 896 21.18 19.71 -49.83
CA THR A 896 20.57 20.92 -50.39
C THR A 896 19.40 20.64 -51.33
N ARG A 897 18.28 21.38 -51.18
CA ARG A 897 17.49 21.85 -52.33
C ARG A 897 16.53 23.00 -51.99
N ARG A 898 16.79 24.14 -52.62
CA ARG A 898 15.85 25.25 -52.84
C ARG A 898 14.60 24.75 -53.59
N ARG A 899 13.41 25.22 -53.22
CA ARG A 899 12.39 25.64 -54.21
C ARG A 899 11.38 26.65 -53.67
N ARG A 900 10.99 27.52 -54.60
CA ARG A 900 10.24 28.78 -54.52
C ARG A 900 8.72 28.59 -54.37
N SER A 901 8.13 29.56 -53.66
CA SER A 901 6.88 30.31 -53.90
C SER A 901 5.66 29.63 -54.55
N ARG A 902 4.48 29.87 -53.96
CA ARG A 902 3.34 30.47 -54.66
C ARG A 902 2.30 31.09 -53.71
N ARG A 903 1.81 32.26 -54.14
CA ARG A 903 0.74 33.13 -53.60
C ARG A 903 -0.65 32.51 -53.71
N THR A 904 -1.57 32.95 -52.85
CA THR A 904 -2.95 33.46 -53.13
C THR A 904 -3.54 34.04 -51.82
N THR A 905 -3.65 35.37 -51.61
CA THR A 905 -4.80 36.30 -51.85
C THR A 905 -6.15 35.82 -51.29
N PHE A 906 -6.69 36.38 -50.20
CA PHE A 906 -7.43 37.66 -50.00
C PHE A 906 -8.97 37.49 -50.02
N ARG A 907 -9.65 37.79 -48.90
CA ARG A 907 -10.95 38.51 -48.79
C ARG A 907 -11.23 38.80 -47.29
N GLY A 908 -11.34 40.07 -46.92
CA GLY A 908 -11.78 40.56 -45.60
C GLY A 908 -13.29 40.83 -45.56
N PRO A 909 -13.77 41.87 -44.85
CA PRO A 909 -13.51 42.27 -43.47
C PRO A 909 -14.84 42.61 -42.71
N ALA A 910 -14.73 43.33 -41.58
CA ALA A 910 -15.76 44.11 -40.84
C ALA A 910 -16.44 43.37 -39.66
N THR A 911 -16.71 43.97 -38.48
CA THR A 911 -16.52 45.33 -37.94
C THR A 911 -16.76 45.28 -36.41
N ALA A 912 -16.17 46.24 -35.69
CA ALA A 912 -16.33 46.47 -34.26
C ALA A 912 -17.67 47.15 -33.89
N ALA A 913 -18.11 46.99 -32.64
CA ALA A 913 -18.90 47.98 -31.91
C ALA A 913 -18.70 47.84 -30.38
N ASP A 914 -18.56 48.99 -29.75
CA ASP A 914 -18.13 49.34 -28.38
C ASP A 914 -19.35 49.38 -27.39
N PRO A 915 -19.24 49.79 -26.10
CA PRO A 915 -19.99 49.20 -25.00
C PRO A 915 -21.00 50.22 -24.43
N SER A 916 -21.74 49.85 -23.38
CA SER A 916 -21.96 50.70 -22.20
C SER A 916 -23.15 50.24 -21.35
N SER A 917 -23.02 50.59 -20.06
CA SER A 917 -24.07 50.87 -19.07
C SER A 917 -24.53 49.74 -18.12
N ARG A 918 -24.31 50.05 -16.83
CA ARG A 918 -24.71 49.44 -15.55
C ARG A 918 -26.27 49.46 -15.38
N PRO A 919 -26.93 49.01 -14.26
CA PRO A 919 -26.43 48.68 -12.91
C PRO A 919 -27.08 47.49 -12.17
N ARG A 920 -26.58 47.28 -10.93
CA ARG A 920 -27.10 46.40 -9.86
C ARG A 920 -28.58 46.67 -9.52
N PRO A 921 -29.21 45.73 -8.78
CA PRO A 921 -29.68 46.12 -7.46
C PRO A 921 -29.32 45.13 -6.35
N ALA A 922 -29.13 45.70 -5.16
CA ALA A 922 -29.13 45.01 -3.87
C ALA A 922 -30.58 44.87 -3.40
N TRP A 923 -30.92 43.73 -2.77
CA TRP A 923 -32.08 43.64 -1.87
C TRP A 923 -31.68 42.87 -0.61
N THR A 924 -31.79 43.58 0.50
CA THR A 924 -31.86 43.11 1.88
C THR A 924 -33.25 42.54 2.17
N ALA A 925 -33.33 41.49 2.99
CA ALA A 925 -34.46 41.27 3.88
C ALA A 925 -34.03 40.45 5.09
N ALA A 926 -34.39 40.96 6.27
CA ALA A 926 -34.17 40.39 7.59
C ALA A 926 -35.45 39.69 8.08
N GLY A 927 -35.29 38.74 9.02
CA GLY A 927 -36.12 38.74 10.23
C GLY A 927 -37.11 37.58 10.47
N ARG A 928 -36.80 36.85 11.56
CA ARG A 928 -37.68 36.24 12.60
C ARG A 928 -38.48 34.99 12.19
N ALA A 929 -38.35 33.87 12.92
CA ALA A 929 -38.71 33.64 14.32
C ALA A 929 -37.87 32.51 14.90
#